data_AF-A0A845CYV7-F1
#
_entry.id   AF-A0A845CYV7-F1
#
_cell.length_a   1.000
_cell.length_b   1.000
_cell.length_c   1.000
_cell.angle_alpha   90.00
_cell.angle_beta   90.00
_cell.angle_gamma   90.00
#
_symmetry.space_group_name_H-M   'P 1'
#
loop_
_entity.id
_entity.type
_entity.pdbx_description
1 polymer ?
#
loop_
_entity_poly.entity_id
_entity_poly.type
_entity_poly.pdbx_seq_one_letter_code
_entity_poly.pdbx_strand_id
1 'polypeptide(L)'
;MSGKAQREAAEVTYVGVFQPLILTMKTHHKRFLIASRLGGVFGKISRYANTVLIALLITSTIPAHTIFAQETPPVTYTFQECDQIEEARLRDELNSITQSIFEPEKIRLEIEAIVDRKWAELDLDSTVDAAVDAAVEKARSETDWWERVKSNWSADTTKELTEKVATYAFGSDSFANAVNLLSEDIASELLDELRVMTAKSASSALQCVQAFIGDTFSQTMAAVLDEHIQERIDEIVVDPDPESATILDILELHPELLSGVAVIVGTQLAKQFAAKMAQNIAGKIVVRILGKLATSAIPLVGWIIGGGLIVWDVINAGEGAFPQIRAALQEDQTKAELRKQIASEVHEELLAELDLTELSRSVSNDVYSQWQGFRSKYGRVLELAETNSRFQGLLDDTPVEDVKKLADFVSVVEAKLGSERLESLLDKGQFERLLALPQEVLEMLELGVDPDVVIEWANLAGESVVLLVATELYRVASPSDFRDRADLERVLVLDDAELIQKAMLLEREERGAVLALPTVHIKQVLEALSPDELSWLAKAYLTKLNAQERNVLVDRILREPKLITELGVEFVQVTLLKSQDLEETLDYIALKTRDRLWVSQVFDMLSSIRPALSGELSWSLFWHYEGPILRNSLYLLAGLIVLAIFWSRIRSRRQRQDVNVTLVLPEGSVGSGSDADSQDREGKRDGESGQ
;
A
#
# COMPACT_ATOMS: atom_id res chain seq x y z
N MET A 1 38.87 20.10 -53.30
CA MET A 1 39.41 19.06 -54.19
C MET A 1 39.09 17.70 -53.58
N SER A 2 38.37 16.85 -54.34
CA SER A 2 38.24 15.37 -54.33
C SER A 2 38.48 14.60 -53.01
N GLY A 3 37.64 13.66 -52.54
CA GLY A 3 36.46 13.03 -53.13
C GLY A 3 36.05 11.77 -52.34
N LYS A 4 34.72 11.58 -52.23
CA LYS A 4 33.88 10.36 -52.25
C LYS A 4 34.29 9.01 -51.60
N ALA A 5 33.25 8.47 -50.92
CA ALA A 5 32.85 7.05 -50.72
C ALA A 5 33.59 6.28 -49.61
N GLN A 6 32.95 5.45 -48.76
CA GLN A 6 31.86 4.51 -49.03
C GLN A 6 31.18 4.01 -47.72
N ARG A 7 29.94 3.53 -47.85
CA ARG A 7 29.05 2.91 -46.84
C ARG A 7 29.60 1.60 -46.25
N GLU A 8 29.11 1.24 -45.05
CA GLU A 8 28.30 0.04 -44.70
C GLU A 8 28.62 -0.61 -43.34
N ALA A 9 27.53 -1.06 -42.70
CA ALA A 9 27.36 -2.14 -41.73
C ALA A 9 27.70 -1.94 -40.24
N ALA A 10 26.61 -1.95 -39.47
CA ALA A 10 26.51 -2.17 -38.04
C ALA A 10 26.61 -3.66 -37.69
N GLU A 11 27.15 -3.97 -36.51
CA GLU A 11 26.74 -5.10 -35.66
C GLU A 11 27.39 -4.91 -34.28
N VAL A 12 26.60 -4.55 -33.27
CA VAL A 12 26.98 -4.69 -31.85
C VAL A 12 25.96 -5.59 -31.18
N THR A 13 26.49 -6.73 -30.79
CA THR A 13 25.97 -7.80 -29.95
C THR A 13 25.47 -7.28 -28.60
N TYR A 14 24.25 -7.63 -28.19
CA TYR A 14 23.91 -7.78 -26.78
C TYR A 14 23.07 -9.05 -26.57
N VAL A 15 23.55 -9.87 -25.64
CA VAL A 15 23.08 -11.20 -25.26
C VAL A 15 22.27 -11.07 -23.97
N GLY A 16 21.09 -11.73 -23.95
CA GLY A 16 20.41 -12.38 -22.81
C GLY A 16 20.07 -11.50 -21.60
N VAL A 17 18.96 -11.69 -20.87
CA VAL A 17 18.23 -12.91 -20.53
C VAL A 17 16.87 -12.45 -19.97
N PHE A 18 15.75 -12.96 -20.49
CA PHE A 18 14.51 -13.04 -19.70
C PHE A 18 13.78 -14.35 -20.03
N GLN A 19 13.59 -15.13 -18.98
CA GLN A 19 12.88 -16.40 -18.91
C GLN A 19 11.36 -16.13 -18.93
N PRO A 20 10.52 -16.89 -19.67
CA PRO A 20 9.08 -16.89 -19.45
C PRO A 20 8.64 -18.15 -18.69
N LEU A 21 7.81 -17.92 -17.67
CA LEU A 21 7.10 -18.96 -16.93
C LEU A 21 5.95 -19.50 -17.79
N ILE A 22 5.94 -20.81 -17.95
CA ILE A 22 5.00 -21.58 -18.78
C ILE A 22 3.66 -21.73 -18.05
N LEU A 23 2.57 -21.29 -18.67
CA LEU A 23 1.20 -21.65 -18.31
C LEU A 23 0.64 -22.65 -19.32
N THR A 24 0.41 -23.86 -18.82
CA THR A 24 -0.10 -25.04 -19.52
C THR A 24 -1.60 -24.94 -19.81
N MET A 25 -2.03 -25.12 -21.06
CA MET A 25 -3.38 -25.60 -21.38
C MET A 25 -3.42 -26.57 -22.58
N LYS A 26 -3.63 -27.84 -22.21
CA LYS A 26 -4.44 -28.91 -22.82
C LYS A 26 -4.45 -29.11 -24.35
N THR A 27 -3.88 -30.26 -24.67
CA THR A 27 -3.78 -30.99 -25.93
C THR A 27 -5.11 -31.51 -26.48
N HIS A 28 -5.14 -31.52 -27.82
CA HIS A 28 -6.13 -32.06 -28.76
C HIS A 28 -6.53 -33.52 -28.55
N HIS A 29 -7.79 -33.78 -28.91
CA HIS A 29 -8.38 -35.10 -29.10
C HIS A 29 -7.94 -35.73 -30.44
N LYS A 30 -7.54 -37.01 -30.37
CA LYS A 30 -7.18 -37.90 -31.47
C LYS A 30 -8.37 -38.21 -32.38
N ARG A 31 -8.11 -38.35 -33.69
CA ARG A 31 -8.49 -39.47 -34.60
C ARG A 31 -8.60 -38.97 -36.05
N PHE A 32 -7.72 -39.42 -36.94
CA PHE A 32 -8.09 -40.32 -38.06
C PHE A 32 -6.83 -40.68 -38.87
N LEU A 33 -6.69 -41.97 -39.17
CA LEU A 33 -5.61 -42.58 -39.92
C LEU A 33 -6.27 -43.41 -41.03
N ILE A 34 -5.65 -43.46 -42.21
CA ILE A 34 -5.65 -44.56 -43.22
C ILE A 34 -6.43 -44.36 -44.54
N ALA A 35 -5.62 -44.47 -45.62
CA ALA A 35 -5.85 -44.96 -47.00
C ALA A 35 -6.84 -44.22 -47.91
N SER A 36 -6.41 -43.48 -48.95
CA SER A 36 -5.68 -43.83 -50.18
C SER A 36 -6.51 -44.45 -51.31
N ARG A 37 -6.40 -43.83 -52.49
CA ARG A 37 -6.68 -44.26 -53.87
C ARG A 37 -8.10 -44.02 -54.41
N LEU A 38 -8.22 -42.99 -55.26
CA LEU A 38 -8.47 -43.13 -56.73
C LEU A 38 -8.48 -41.73 -57.40
N GLY A 39 -7.79 -41.62 -58.54
CA GLY A 39 -7.86 -40.49 -59.51
C GLY A 39 -7.05 -39.24 -59.12
N GLY A 40 -5.87 -38.94 -59.67
CA GLY A 40 -5.42 -39.17 -61.03
C GLY A 40 -6.02 -38.11 -61.97
N VAL A 41 -5.30 -36.98 -62.12
CA VAL A 41 -5.41 -35.94 -63.18
C VAL A 41 -5.88 -34.52 -62.77
N PHE A 42 -6.49 -34.29 -61.59
CA PHE A 42 -6.79 -32.91 -61.12
C PHE A 42 -5.73 -32.29 -60.17
N GLY A 43 -4.60 -32.95 -59.98
CA GLY A 43 -3.64 -32.67 -58.89
C GLY A 43 -2.58 -31.58 -59.14
N LYS A 44 -2.54 -30.95 -60.32
CA LYS A 44 -1.58 -29.85 -60.58
C LYS A 44 -2.21 -28.46 -60.45
N ILE A 45 -3.48 -28.26 -60.82
CA ILE A 45 -4.15 -26.96 -60.69
C ILE A 45 -4.58 -26.69 -59.23
N SER A 46 -4.99 -27.74 -58.49
CA SER A 46 -5.34 -27.65 -57.08
C SER A 46 -4.15 -27.32 -56.17
N ARG A 47 -2.92 -27.74 -56.51
CA ARG A 47 -1.73 -27.41 -55.70
C ARG A 47 -1.30 -25.95 -55.84
N TYR A 48 -1.48 -25.35 -57.02
CA TYR A 48 -1.24 -23.91 -57.21
C TYR A 48 -2.37 -23.07 -56.59
N ALA A 49 -3.64 -23.51 -56.69
CA ALA A 49 -4.74 -22.82 -56.05
C ALA A 49 -4.64 -22.84 -54.51
N ASN A 50 -4.25 -23.97 -53.90
CA ASN A 50 -4.09 -24.06 -52.44
C ASN A 50 -2.80 -23.40 -51.93
N THR A 51 -1.72 -23.35 -52.73
CA THR A 51 -0.53 -22.57 -52.34
C THR A 51 -0.71 -21.07 -52.53
N VAL A 52 -1.50 -20.63 -53.52
CA VAL A 52 -1.88 -19.21 -53.67
C VAL A 52 -2.88 -18.79 -52.59
N LEU A 53 -3.83 -19.66 -52.20
CA LEU A 53 -4.77 -19.36 -51.11
C LEU A 53 -4.09 -19.34 -49.73
N ILE A 54 -3.12 -20.23 -49.48
CA ILE A 54 -2.33 -20.23 -48.24
C ILE A 54 -1.31 -19.07 -48.24
N ALA A 55 -0.74 -18.69 -49.39
CA ALA A 55 0.09 -17.49 -49.50
C ALA A 55 -0.72 -16.20 -49.31
N LEU A 56 -1.96 -16.13 -49.81
CA LEU A 56 -2.87 -14.99 -49.60
C LEU A 56 -3.37 -14.88 -48.15
N LEU A 57 -3.56 -16.01 -47.45
CA LEU A 57 -3.96 -16.04 -46.03
C LEU A 57 -2.79 -15.76 -45.07
N ILE A 58 -1.53 -15.92 -45.49
CA ILE A 58 -0.35 -15.51 -44.71
C ILE A 58 0.00 -14.03 -44.94
N THR A 59 -0.49 -13.39 -46.02
CA THR A 59 -0.35 -11.94 -46.23
C THR A 59 -1.43 -11.08 -45.58
N SER A 60 -2.48 -11.68 -44.99
CA SER A 60 -3.51 -10.93 -44.25
C SER A 60 -3.25 -10.80 -42.74
N THR A 61 -2.06 -11.21 -42.26
CA THR A 61 -1.57 -10.94 -40.90
C THR A 61 -0.46 -9.89 -40.89
N ILE A 62 -0.44 -9.00 -41.88
CA ILE A 62 0.23 -7.71 -41.72
C ILE A 62 -0.71 -6.95 -40.77
N PRO A 63 -0.30 -6.58 -39.53
CA PRO A 63 -1.10 -5.66 -38.75
C PRO A 63 -1.36 -4.48 -39.68
N ALA A 64 -2.61 -4.02 -39.79
CA ALA A 64 -2.86 -2.74 -40.45
C ALA A 64 -1.81 -1.79 -39.87
N HIS A 65 -0.82 -1.40 -40.67
CA HIS A 65 -0.12 -0.17 -40.42
C HIS A 65 -1.26 0.82 -40.58
N THR A 66 -1.86 1.17 -39.44
CA THR A 66 -2.32 2.53 -39.25
C THR A 66 -1.27 3.37 -39.95
N ILE A 67 -1.71 4.09 -40.97
CA ILE A 67 -0.96 5.26 -41.40
C ILE A 67 -1.07 6.16 -40.16
N PHE A 68 -0.22 5.89 -39.18
CA PHE A 68 0.18 6.88 -38.23
C PHE A 68 0.64 8.02 -39.11
N ALA A 69 0.05 9.20 -38.85
CA ALA A 69 0.65 10.45 -39.24
C ALA A 69 2.17 10.29 -39.15
N GLN A 70 2.90 10.69 -40.20
CA GLN A 70 4.34 10.78 -40.11
C GLN A 70 4.66 11.45 -38.77
N GLU A 71 5.23 10.68 -37.85
CA GLU A 71 5.92 11.24 -36.71
C GLU A 71 6.91 12.22 -37.33
N THR A 72 6.57 13.50 -37.25
CA THR A 72 7.55 14.55 -37.36
C THR A 72 8.69 14.11 -36.44
N PRO A 73 9.94 14.09 -36.92
CA PRO A 73 11.07 13.76 -36.07
C PRO A 73 10.92 14.61 -34.80
N PRO A 74 11.09 14.04 -33.59
CA PRO A 74 10.93 14.79 -32.36
C PRO A 74 11.74 16.06 -32.51
N VAL A 75 11.08 17.21 -32.34
CA VAL A 75 11.78 18.49 -32.30
C VAL A 75 12.78 18.34 -31.16
N THR A 76 14.06 18.16 -31.50
CA THR A 76 15.16 18.22 -30.55
C THR A 76 15.22 19.65 -30.05
N TYR A 77 14.40 19.97 -29.05
CA TYR A 77 14.73 21.02 -28.12
C TYR A 77 15.92 20.53 -27.34
N THR A 78 17.04 21.24 -27.46
CA THR A 78 18.19 21.02 -26.61
C THR A 78 17.84 21.58 -25.25
N PHE A 79 17.36 20.71 -24.34
CA PHE A 79 17.07 20.96 -22.91
C PHE A 79 18.31 21.36 -22.08
N GLN A 80 19.37 21.80 -22.75
CA GLN A 80 20.71 22.07 -22.22
C GLN A 80 20.80 23.37 -21.40
N GLU A 81 19.65 24.01 -21.13
CA GLU A 81 19.53 25.26 -20.39
C GLU A 81 18.85 25.07 -19.03
N CYS A 82 18.14 23.95 -18.80
CA CYS A 82 17.41 23.69 -17.54
C CYS A 82 18.27 23.17 -16.39
N ASP A 83 19.45 22.62 -16.70
CA ASP A 83 20.41 22.14 -15.71
C ASP A 83 21.09 23.30 -14.97
N GLN A 84 21.37 24.43 -15.65
CA GLN A 84 22.13 25.56 -15.09
C GLN A 84 21.27 26.72 -14.53
N ILE A 85 20.02 26.45 -14.16
CA ILE A 85 19.08 27.49 -13.75
C ILE A 85 19.19 27.78 -12.25
N GLU A 86 19.30 29.05 -11.88
CA GLU A 86 19.11 29.47 -10.49
C GLU A 86 17.63 29.28 -10.10
N GLU A 87 17.36 28.71 -8.92
CA GLU A 87 15.99 28.44 -8.46
C GLU A 87 15.05 29.65 -8.56
N ALA A 88 15.57 30.87 -8.30
CA ALA A 88 14.80 32.11 -8.40
C ALA A 88 14.25 32.40 -9.82
N ARG A 89 14.86 31.81 -10.85
CA ARG A 89 14.47 31.94 -12.27
C ARG A 89 13.67 30.75 -12.78
N LEU A 90 13.60 29.64 -12.03
CA LEU A 90 12.92 28.42 -12.47
C LEU A 90 11.48 28.70 -12.94
N ARG A 91 10.72 29.51 -12.19
CA ARG A 91 9.35 29.87 -12.57
C ARG A 91 9.27 30.62 -13.91
N ASP A 92 10.20 31.52 -14.17
CA ASP A 92 10.24 32.30 -15.41
C ASP A 92 10.62 31.40 -16.59
N GLU A 93 11.53 30.45 -16.39
CA GLU A 93 11.88 29.46 -17.41
C GLU A 93 10.71 28.54 -17.72
N LEU A 94 10.03 28.00 -16.70
CA LEU A 94 8.84 27.17 -16.90
C LEU A 94 7.77 27.92 -17.70
N ASN A 95 7.58 29.22 -17.43
CA ASN A 95 6.68 30.06 -18.23
C ASN A 95 7.14 30.19 -19.67
N SER A 96 8.44 30.33 -19.92
CA SER A 96 8.98 30.44 -21.29
C SER A 96 8.82 29.13 -22.06
N ILE A 97 9.13 27.99 -21.43
CA ILE A 97 9.00 26.65 -22.01
C ILE A 97 7.54 26.37 -22.36
N THR A 98 6.61 26.60 -21.42
CA THR A 98 5.20 26.33 -21.68
C THR A 98 4.65 27.25 -22.78
N GLN A 99 5.00 28.54 -22.78
CA GLN A 99 4.61 29.49 -23.83
C GLN A 99 5.14 29.09 -25.21
N SER A 100 6.37 28.59 -25.29
CA SER A 100 6.99 28.20 -26.57
C SER A 100 6.23 27.08 -27.31
N ILE A 101 5.45 26.28 -26.58
CA ILE A 101 4.62 25.20 -27.12
C ILE A 101 3.27 25.74 -27.64
N PHE A 102 2.78 26.83 -27.06
CA PHE A 102 1.55 27.51 -27.49
C PHE A 102 1.81 28.70 -28.44
N GLU A 103 3.01 28.81 -29.03
CA GLU A 103 3.28 29.85 -30.02
C GLU A 103 2.39 29.65 -31.27
N PRO A 104 1.72 30.69 -31.78
CA PRO A 104 0.80 30.57 -32.93
C PRO A 104 1.42 29.96 -34.19
N GLU A 105 2.72 30.15 -34.41
CA GLU A 105 3.45 29.56 -35.55
C GLU A 105 3.67 28.04 -35.42
N LYS A 106 3.57 27.52 -34.19
CA LYS A 106 3.71 26.09 -33.85
C LYS A 106 2.36 25.41 -33.60
N ILE A 107 1.33 26.18 -33.27
CA ILE A 107 -0.06 25.71 -33.17
C ILE A 107 -0.59 25.46 -34.58
N ARG A 108 -0.51 24.21 -35.02
CA ARG A 108 -1.14 23.73 -36.25
C ARG A 108 -2.55 23.20 -35.95
N LEU A 109 -3.41 24.04 -35.38
CA LEU A 109 -4.83 23.70 -35.33
C LEU A 109 -5.36 23.74 -36.76
N GLU A 110 -5.44 22.59 -37.40
CA GLU A 110 -5.95 22.45 -38.77
C GLU A 110 -7.48 22.57 -38.76
N ILE A 111 -8.00 23.73 -38.36
CA ILE A 111 -9.44 23.98 -38.19
C ILE A 111 -10.19 23.71 -39.50
N GLU A 112 -9.61 24.08 -40.64
CA GLU A 112 -10.19 23.75 -41.96
C GLU A 112 -10.31 22.24 -42.17
N ALA A 113 -9.28 21.46 -41.80
CA ALA A 113 -9.30 20.00 -41.92
C ALA A 113 -10.27 19.34 -40.92
N ILE A 114 -10.38 19.88 -39.71
CA ILE A 114 -11.36 19.46 -38.70
C ILE A 114 -12.78 19.71 -39.22
N VAL A 115 -13.06 20.91 -39.73
CA VAL A 115 -14.36 21.25 -40.32
C VAL A 115 -14.68 20.35 -41.50
N ASP A 116 -13.74 20.13 -42.43
CA ASP A 116 -13.95 19.26 -43.59
C ASP A 116 -14.27 17.81 -43.18
N ARG A 117 -13.53 17.27 -42.21
CA ARG A 117 -13.75 15.92 -41.69
C ARG A 117 -15.12 15.81 -41.01
N LYS A 118 -15.44 16.71 -40.08
CA LYS A 118 -16.73 16.69 -39.36
C LYS A 118 -17.92 16.98 -40.26
N TRP A 119 -17.73 17.83 -41.28
CA TRP A 119 -18.73 18.09 -42.30
C TRP A 119 -19.10 16.81 -43.07
N ALA A 120 -18.09 16.03 -43.45
CA ALA A 120 -18.28 14.75 -44.12
C ALA A 120 -18.87 13.66 -43.21
N GLU A 121 -18.42 13.58 -41.95
CA GLU A 121 -18.93 12.62 -40.95
C GLU A 121 -20.43 12.81 -40.66
N LEU A 122 -20.90 14.05 -40.64
CA LEU A 122 -22.31 14.41 -40.39
C LEU A 122 -23.18 14.44 -41.66
N ASP A 123 -22.61 14.14 -42.83
CA ASP A 123 -23.29 14.19 -44.14
C ASP A 123 -24.03 15.53 -44.38
N LEU A 124 -23.35 16.64 -44.06
CA LEU A 124 -23.93 17.98 -44.22
C LEU A 124 -24.20 18.35 -45.68
N ASP A 125 -23.53 17.70 -46.63
CA ASP A 125 -23.81 17.88 -48.06
C ASP A 125 -25.26 17.51 -48.39
N SER A 126 -25.74 16.36 -47.90
CA SER A 126 -27.13 15.93 -48.12
C SER A 126 -28.14 16.78 -47.35
N THR A 127 -27.74 17.25 -46.16
CA THR A 127 -28.55 18.16 -45.34
C THR A 127 -28.76 19.51 -46.03
N VAL A 128 -27.68 20.08 -46.61
CA VAL A 128 -27.76 21.31 -47.42
C VAL A 128 -28.65 21.08 -48.63
N ASP A 129 -28.49 19.96 -49.34
CA ASP A 129 -29.29 19.66 -50.53
C ASP A 129 -30.78 19.57 -50.20
N ALA A 130 -31.14 18.84 -49.14
CA ALA A 130 -32.51 18.70 -48.67
C ALA A 130 -33.11 20.03 -48.18
N ALA A 131 -32.32 20.86 -47.48
CA ALA A 131 -32.75 22.17 -47.02
C ALA A 131 -33.01 23.14 -48.19
N VAL A 132 -32.13 23.12 -49.20
CA VAL A 132 -32.31 23.89 -50.45
C VAL A 132 -33.55 23.41 -51.20
N ASP A 133 -33.78 22.10 -51.31
CA ASP A 133 -34.97 21.56 -51.98
C ASP A 133 -36.27 21.98 -51.30
N ALA A 134 -36.34 21.88 -49.97
CA ALA A 134 -37.48 22.32 -49.18
C ALA A 134 -37.70 23.85 -49.30
N ALA A 135 -36.63 24.62 -49.29
CA ALA A 135 -36.67 26.08 -49.42
C ALA A 135 -37.15 26.53 -50.80
N VAL A 136 -36.70 25.85 -51.86
CA VAL A 136 -37.16 26.09 -53.23
C VAL A 136 -38.65 25.81 -53.35
N GLU A 137 -39.14 24.70 -52.80
CA GLU A 137 -40.57 24.36 -52.86
C GLU A 137 -41.42 25.35 -52.06
N LYS A 138 -40.95 25.75 -50.87
CA LYS A 138 -41.60 26.78 -50.06
C LYS A 138 -41.66 28.12 -50.78
N ALA A 139 -40.52 28.61 -51.29
CA ALA A 139 -40.45 29.85 -52.05
C ALA A 139 -41.34 29.79 -53.30
N ARG A 140 -41.38 28.65 -54.01
CA ARG A 140 -42.25 28.42 -55.17
C ARG A 140 -43.73 28.52 -54.81
N SER A 141 -44.14 27.96 -53.66
CA SER A 141 -45.54 27.98 -53.21
C SER A 141 -46.04 29.38 -52.83
N GLU A 142 -45.12 30.26 -52.39
CA GLU A 142 -45.43 31.62 -51.96
C GLU A 142 -45.17 32.69 -53.03
N THR A 143 -44.55 32.35 -54.15
CA THR A 143 -44.24 33.31 -55.22
C THR A 143 -45.35 33.31 -56.27
N ASP A 144 -45.87 34.50 -56.58
CA ASP A 144 -46.91 34.66 -57.59
C ASP A 144 -46.42 34.14 -58.96
N TRP A 145 -47.34 33.52 -59.70
CA TRP A 145 -47.02 32.89 -60.98
C TRP A 145 -46.36 33.86 -61.98
N TRP A 146 -46.78 35.13 -61.99
CA TRP A 146 -46.18 36.17 -62.85
C TRP A 146 -44.78 36.61 -62.42
N GLU A 147 -44.47 36.61 -61.12
CA GLU A 147 -43.12 36.89 -60.62
C GLU A 147 -42.16 35.73 -60.91
N ARG A 148 -42.65 34.49 -60.88
CA ARG A 148 -41.90 33.31 -61.32
C ARG A 148 -41.51 33.40 -62.80
N VAL A 149 -42.45 33.76 -63.67
CA VAL A 149 -42.14 33.95 -65.10
C VAL A 149 -41.17 35.11 -65.30
N LYS A 150 -41.33 36.22 -64.58
CA LYS A 150 -40.45 37.40 -64.69
C LYS A 150 -39.03 37.14 -64.20
N SER A 151 -38.85 36.26 -63.21
CA SER A 151 -37.52 35.90 -62.68
C SER A 151 -36.56 35.40 -63.74
N ASN A 152 -37.05 34.64 -64.73
CA ASN A 152 -36.25 34.09 -65.81
C ASN A 152 -35.67 35.15 -66.78
N TRP A 153 -36.12 36.41 -66.67
CA TRP A 153 -35.81 37.51 -67.60
C TRP A 153 -35.27 38.76 -66.87
N SER A 154 -35.16 38.69 -65.53
CA SER A 154 -34.78 39.82 -64.68
C SER A 154 -33.74 39.37 -63.65
N ALA A 155 -32.52 39.91 -63.78
CA ALA A 155 -31.43 39.70 -62.84
C ALA A 155 -31.83 40.07 -61.41
N ASP A 156 -32.54 41.18 -61.23
CA ASP A 156 -32.97 41.67 -59.92
C ASP A 156 -33.98 40.72 -59.26
N THR A 157 -34.90 40.16 -60.05
CA THR A 157 -35.91 39.21 -59.55
C THR A 157 -35.29 37.84 -59.25
N THR A 158 -34.30 37.40 -60.03
CA THR A 158 -33.53 36.17 -59.72
C THR A 158 -32.75 36.34 -58.42
N LYS A 159 -32.15 37.50 -58.19
CA LYS A 159 -31.44 37.82 -56.95
C LYS A 159 -32.38 37.77 -55.74
N GLU A 160 -33.53 38.42 -55.81
CA GLU A 160 -34.53 38.43 -54.74
C GLU A 160 -35.03 37.00 -54.40
N LEU A 161 -35.30 36.17 -55.43
CA LEU A 161 -35.69 34.78 -55.21
C LEU A 161 -34.56 33.92 -54.66
N THR A 162 -33.31 34.18 -55.07
CA THR A 162 -32.13 33.48 -54.52
C THR A 162 -31.95 33.82 -53.05
N GLU A 163 -32.07 35.10 -52.67
CA GLU A 163 -32.02 35.54 -51.27
C GLU A 163 -33.15 34.93 -50.44
N LYS A 164 -34.37 34.86 -51.01
CA LYS A 164 -35.52 34.23 -50.35
C LYS A 164 -35.29 32.72 -50.13
N VAL A 165 -34.83 32.00 -51.15
CA VAL A 165 -34.53 30.56 -51.04
C VAL A 165 -33.39 30.32 -50.06
N ALA A 166 -32.30 31.08 -50.13
CA ALA A 166 -31.17 30.96 -49.21
C ALA A 166 -31.60 31.24 -47.76
N THR A 167 -32.47 32.24 -47.55
CA THR A 167 -33.04 32.55 -46.23
C THR A 167 -33.85 31.39 -45.66
N TYR A 168 -34.66 30.73 -46.48
CA TYR A 168 -35.42 29.56 -46.04
C TYR A 168 -34.56 28.31 -45.86
N ALA A 169 -33.53 28.11 -46.70
CA ALA A 169 -32.66 26.95 -46.63
C ALA A 169 -31.77 27.01 -45.38
N PHE A 170 -30.99 28.08 -45.25
CA PHE A 170 -30.03 28.24 -44.16
C PHE A 170 -30.66 28.76 -42.87
N GLY A 171 -31.89 29.26 -42.92
CA GLY A 171 -32.71 29.55 -41.74
C GLY A 171 -33.60 28.38 -41.29
N SER A 172 -33.49 27.21 -41.90
CA SER A 172 -34.29 26.04 -41.53
C SER A 172 -33.81 25.40 -40.22
N ASP A 173 -34.74 24.86 -39.43
CA ASP A 173 -34.41 24.14 -38.19
C ASP A 173 -33.47 22.94 -38.47
N SER A 174 -33.63 22.27 -39.62
CA SER A 174 -32.77 21.16 -40.03
C SER A 174 -31.33 21.59 -40.25
N PHE A 175 -31.10 22.70 -40.95
CA PHE A 175 -29.75 23.22 -41.17
C PHE A 175 -29.15 23.76 -39.87
N ALA A 176 -29.93 24.50 -39.07
CA ALA A 176 -29.48 25.01 -37.79
C ALA A 176 -29.04 23.89 -36.82
N ASN A 177 -29.81 22.79 -36.75
CA ASN A 177 -29.45 21.63 -35.93
C ASN A 177 -28.18 20.93 -36.43
N ALA A 178 -28.01 20.80 -37.74
CA ALA A 178 -26.82 20.17 -38.32
C ALA A 178 -25.55 21.02 -38.08
N VAL A 179 -25.65 22.35 -38.20
CA VAL A 179 -24.55 23.27 -37.83
C VAL A 179 -24.26 23.25 -36.34
N ASN A 180 -25.27 23.04 -35.48
CA ASN A 180 -25.06 22.87 -34.04
C ASN A 180 -24.27 21.61 -33.72
N LEU A 181 -24.67 20.46 -34.29
CA LEU A 181 -23.93 19.19 -34.14
C LEU A 181 -22.50 19.30 -34.68
N LEU A 182 -22.33 19.95 -35.84
CA LEU A 182 -21.00 20.23 -36.38
C LEU A 182 -20.15 21.05 -35.41
N SER A 183 -20.73 22.09 -34.81
CA SER A 183 -20.04 22.95 -33.86
C SER A 183 -19.64 22.19 -32.58
N GLU A 184 -20.50 21.30 -32.08
CA GLU A 184 -20.21 20.43 -30.93
C GLU A 184 -19.07 19.46 -31.23
N ASP A 185 -19.07 18.82 -32.40
CA ASP A 185 -18.02 17.88 -32.81
C ASP A 185 -16.68 18.56 -33.07
N ILE A 186 -16.69 19.74 -33.72
CA ILE A 186 -15.48 20.58 -33.90
C ILE A 186 -14.94 21.00 -32.54
N ALA A 187 -15.81 21.44 -31.62
CA ALA A 187 -15.40 21.83 -30.28
C ALA A 187 -14.72 20.66 -29.55
N SER A 188 -15.34 19.47 -29.57
CA SER A 188 -14.77 18.28 -28.93
C SER A 188 -13.39 17.93 -29.48
N GLU A 189 -13.21 17.97 -30.80
CA GLU A 189 -11.93 17.60 -31.42
C GLU A 189 -10.83 18.64 -31.14
N LEU A 190 -11.15 19.93 -31.18
CA LEU A 190 -10.20 20.99 -30.80
C LEU A 190 -9.77 20.85 -29.34
N LEU A 191 -10.67 20.40 -28.46
CA LEU A 191 -10.35 20.15 -27.06
C LEU A 191 -9.41 18.97 -26.86
N ASP A 192 -9.56 17.91 -27.64
CA ASP A 192 -8.63 16.79 -27.61
C ASP A 192 -7.23 17.20 -28.10
N GLU A 193 -7.16 18.04 -29.13
CA GLU A 193 -5.87 18.58 -29.61
C GLU A 193 -5.21 19.51 -28.57
N LEU A 194 -6.01 20.38 -27.92
CA LEU A 194 -5.54 21.22 -26.80
C LEU A 194 -5.06 20.39 -25.62
N ARG A 195 -5.73 19.27 -25.28
CA ARG A 195 -5.29 18.36 -24.21
C ARG A 195 -3.92 17.76 -24.52
N VAL A 196 -3.70 17.29 -25.75
CA VAL A 196 -2.41 16.75 -26.18
C VAL A 196 -1.30 17.81 -26.11
N MET A 197 -1.59 19.05 -26.55
CA MET A 197 -0.62 20.14 -26.43
C MET A 197 -0.32 20.52 -24.98
N THR A 198 -1.34 20.53 -24.12
CA THR A 198 -1.17 20.79 -22.68
C THR A 198 -0.35 19.68 -22.04
N ALA A 199 -0.58 18.40 -22.40
CA ALA A 199 0.21 17.24 -21.99
C ALA A 199 1.67 17.44 -22.32
N LYS A 200 1.95 17.73 -23.59
CA LYS A 200 3.32 18.00 -24.04
C LYS A 200 3.96 19.18 -23.31
N SER A 201 3.20 20.24 -23.03
CA SER A 201 3.66 21.42 -22.31
C SER A 201 4.05 21.11 -20.87
N ALA A 202 3.16 20.43 -20.14
CA ALA A 202 3.42 20.02 -18.78
C ALA A 202 4.58 19.01 -18.68
N SER A 203 4.65 18.03 -19.60
CA SER A 203 5.77 17.08 -19.64
C SER A 203 7.11 17.77 -19.89
N SER A 204 7.15 18.76 -20.80
CA SER A 204 8.39 19.51 -21.09
C SER A 204 8.82 20.37 -19.90
N ALA A 205 7.87 21.02 -19.24
CA ALA A 205 8.12 21.78 -18.02
C ALA A 205 8.56 20.87 -16.86
N LEU A 206 7.95 19.69 -16.69
CA LEU A 206 8.35 18.72 -15.68
C LEU A 206 9.76 18.17 -15.94
N GLN A 207 10.10 17.87 -17.20
CA GLN A 207 11.45 17.48 -17.58
C GLN A 207 12.48 18.57 -17.24
N CYS A 208 12.11 19.85 -17.40
CA CYS A 208 12.96 20.96 -16.97
C CYS A 208 13.17 20.96 -15.45
N VAL A 209 12.10 20.76 -14.65
CA VAL A 209 12.21 20.63 -13.18
C VAL A 209 13.08 19.42 -12.80
N GLN A 210 12.90 18.27 -13.45
CA GLN A 210 13.71 17.07 -13.20
C GLN A 210 15.18 17.31 -13.52
N ALA A 211 15.49 17.97 -14.65
CA ALA A 211 16.85 18.35 -15.02
C ALA A 211 17.48 19.31 -13.99
N PHE A 212 16.72 20.35 -13.59
CA PHE A 212 17.14 21.29 -12.55
C PHE A 212 17.45 20.58 -11.22
N ILE A 213 16.58 19.68 -10.75
CA ILE A 213 16.79 18.92 -9.52
C ILE A 213 18.01 18.00 -9.64
N GLY A 214 18.12 17.31 -10.78
CA GLY A 214 19.18 16.36 -11.07
C GLY A 214 20.57 16.99 -11.08
N ASP A 215 20.69 18.23 -11.58
CA ASP A 215 21.95 18.98 -11.61
C ASP A 215 22.23 19.70 -10.28
N THR A 216 21.20 20.32 -9.68
CA THR A 216 21.37 21.15 -8.47
C THR A 216 21.55 20.30 -7.20
N PHE A 217 20.82 19.19 -7.08
CA PHE A 217 20.78 18.39 -5.86
C PHE A 217 21.31 16.98 -6.08
N SER A 218 20.60 16.17 -6.87
CA SER A 218 20.93 14.77 -7.15
C SER A 218 19.96 14.18 -8.17
N GLN A 219 20.44 13.27 -9.03
CA GLN A 219 19.61 12.49 -9.93
C GLN A 219 18.59 11.61 -9.17
N THR A 220 18.93 11.16 -7.97
CA THR A 220 18.01 10.40 -7.11
C THR A 220 16.79 11.24 -6.74
N MET A 221 16.97 12.52 -6.38
CA MET A 221 15.85 13.40 -6.05
C MET A 221 14.95 13.71 -7.24
N ALA A 222 15.52 13.76 -8.45
CA ALA A 222 14.72 13.90 -9.67
C ALA A 222 13.81 12.68 -9.89
N ALA A 223 14.28 11.47 -9.55
CA ALA A 223 13.47 10.25 -9.58
C ALA A 223 12.41 10.21 -8.46
N VAL A 224 12.75 10.66 -7.24
CA VAL A 224 11.77 10.76 -6.13
C VAL A 224 10.66 11.76 -6.45
N LEU A 225 10.94 12.82 -7.21
CA LEU A 225 9.90 13.73 -7.70
C LEU A 225 8.88 12.99 -8.59
N ASP A 226 9.35 12.08 -9.44
CA ASP A 226 8.47 11.29 -10.31
C ASP A 226 7.55 10.37 -9.49
N GLU A 227 8.10 9.65 -8.51
CA GLU A 227 7.30 8.85 -7.56
C GLU A 227 6.31 9.70 -6.77
N HIS A 228 6.74 10.88 -6.28
CA HIS A 228 5.86 11.79 -5.54
C HIS A 228 4.70 12.30 -6.40
N ILE A 229 4.92 12.54 -7.70
CA ILE A 229 3.86 12.90 -8.63
C ILE A 229 2.91 11.72 -8.86
N GLN A 230 3.42 10.49 -8.97
CA GLN A 230 2.61 9.28 -9.13
C GLN A 230 1.74 8.99 -7.89
N GLU A 231 2.31 9.06 -6.68
CA GLU A 231 1.57 8.89 -5.41
C GLU A 231 0.38 9.85 -5.31
N ARG A 232 0.59 11.12 -5.71
CA ARG A 232 -0.46 12.14 -5.70
C ARG A 232 -1.55 11.87 -6.72
N ILE A 233 -1.23 11.25 -7.85
CA ILE A 233 -2.22 10.84 -8.84
C ILE A 233 -3.06 9.68 -8.28
N ASP A 234 -2.41 8.70 -7.63
CA ASP A 234 -3.10 7.54 -7.06
C ASP A 234 -4.05 7.90 -5.90
N GLU A 235 -3.66 8.82 -5.01
CA GLU A 235 -4.49 9.30 -3.88
C GLU A 235 -5.80 9.93 -4.37
N ILE A 236 -5.71 10.69 -5.45
CA ILE A 236 -6.81 11.44 -6.10
C ILE A 236 -7.80 10.49 -6.80
N VAL A 237 -7.32 9.39 -7.39
CA VAL A 237 -8.19 8.36 -8.00
C VAL A 237 -9.05 7.63 -6.97
N VAL A 238 -8.61 7.57 -5.70
CA VAL A 238 -9.23 6.73 -4.66
C VAL A 238 -10.31 7.46 -3.85
N ASP A 239 -10.27 8.79 -3.73
CA ASP A 239 -11.30 9.58 -3.00
C ASP A 239 -11.51 10.97 -3.62
N PRO A 240 -12.37 11.13 -4.64
CA PRO A 240 -12.64 12.42 -5.25
C PRO A 240 -13.58 13.24 -4.35
N ASP A 241 -13.04 14.03 -3.42
CA ASP A 241 -13.82 15.03 -2.68
C ASP A 241 -14.14 16.22 -3.60
N PRO A 242 -15.41 16.50 -3.96
CA PRO A 242 -15.74 17.57 -4.91
C PRO A 242 -15.46 19.00 -4.41
N GLU A 243 -15.23 19.22 -3.11
CA GLU A 243 -14.90 20.55 -2.55
C GLU A 243 -13.39 20.79 -2.35
N SER A 244 -12.60 19.73 -2.15
CA SER A 244 -11.12 19.79 -2.11
C SER A 244 -10.46 19.19 -3.36
N ALA A 245 -11.28 18.73 -4.31
CA ALA A 245 -10.87 18.23 -5.61
C ALA A 245 -9.94 19.26 -6.22
N THR A 246 -8.67 18.89 -6.19
CA THR A 246 -7.68 19.64 -6.89
C THR A 246 -7.97 19.44 -8.37
N ILE A 247 -7.30 20.27 -9.12
CA ILE A 247 -7.37 20.27 -10.54
C ILE A 247 -7.24 18.79 -11.07
N LEU A 248 -6.44 17.90 -10.44
CA LEU A 248 -6.15 16.51 -10.83
C LEU A 248 -7.31 15.48 -10.86
N ASP A 249 -8.49 15.76 -10.32
CA ASP A 249 -9.50 14.73 -9.99
C ASP A 249 -10.39 14.19 -11.14
N ILE A 250 -10.25 14.69 -12.38
CA ILE A 250 -11.22 14.38 -13.46
C ILE A 250 -10.53 13.96 -14.76
N LEU A 251 -9.88 12.79 -14.77
CA LEU A 251 -9.50 12.11 -16.01
C LEU A 251 -9.69 10.59 -15.95
N GLU A 252 -10.86 10.14 -16.38
CA GLU A 252 -10.99 8.84 -17.02
C GLU A 252 -10.58 8.97 -18.50
N LEU A 253 -9.82 7.99 -19.00
CA LEU A 253 -9.29 7.77 -20.37
C LEU A 253 -7.91 8.36 -20.72
N HIS A 254 -6.83 7.68 -20.29
CA HIS A 254 -5.94 6.89 -21.17
C HIS A 254 -4.62 6.57 -20.42
N PRO A 255 -4.28 5.29 -20.17
CA PRO A 255 -3.12 4.89 -19.35
C PRO A 255 -1.74 5.10 -20.00
N GLU A 256 -1.67 5.63 -21.23
CA GLU A 256 -0.39 5.82 -21.96
C GLU A 256 0.11 7.28 -21.95
N LEU A 257 -0.61 8.23 -21.35
CA LEU A 257 -0.19 9.62 -21.23
C LEU A 257 0.51 9.84 -19.88
N LEU A 258 1.81 9.55 -19.87
CA LEU A 258 2.74 9.91 -18.79
C LEU A 258 2.63 11.40 -18.45
N SER A 259 2.52 11.71 -17.16
CA SER A 259 2.38 13.01 -16.49
C SER A 259 0.93 13.56 -16.39
N GLY A 260 0.28 13.29 -15.25
CA GLY A 260 -1.05 13.80 -14.86
C GLY A 260 -1.16 15.31 -14.63
N VAL A 261 -0.19 16.10 -15.08
CA VAL A 261 -0.06 17.54 -14.80
C VAL A 261 -0.81 18.41 -15.83
N ALA A 262 -1.23 17.86 -16.96
CA ALA A 262 -1.81 18.63 -18.07
C ALA A 262 -3.33 18.61 -18.22
N VAL A 263 -3.98 17.75 -17.47
CA VAL A 263 -5.33 17.28 -17.77
C VAL A 263 -6.39 18.37 -17.57
N ILE A 264 -6.09 19.31 -16.69
CA ILE A 264 -7.17 19.86 -15.88
C ILE A 264 -7.48 21.28 -16.31
N VAL A 265 -6.43 22.06 -16.52
CA VAL A 265 -6.54 23.34 -17.23
C VAL A 265 -7.27 23.09 -18.55
N GLY A 266 -7.00 21.94 -19.19
CA GLY A 266 -7.77 21.40 -20.29
C GLY A 266 -9.26 21.26 -20.00
N THR A 267 -9.70 20.54 -18.96
CA THR A 267 -11.14 20.27 -18.71
C THR A 267 -12.03 21.45 -18.29
N GLN A 268 -11.56 22.38 -17.45
CA GLN A 268 -12.38 23.54 -17.07
C GLN A 268 -12.48 24.55 -18.22
N LEU A 269 -11.36 24.82 -18.89
CA LEU A 269 -11.37 25.60 -20.13
C LEU A 269 -12.17 24.88 -21.21
N ALA A 270 -12.12 23.55 -21.28
CA ALA A 270 -12.91 22.75 -22.21
C ALA A 270 -14.41 22.90 -22.00
N LYS A 271 -14.89 22.80 -20.76
CA LYS A 271 -16.31 22.97 -20.46
C LYS A 271 -16.77 24.40 -20.74
N GLN A 272 -15.95 25.40 -20.40
CA GLN A 272 -16.28 26.80 -20.63
C GLN A 272 -16.25 27.15 -22.13
N PHE A 273 -15.26 26.63 -22.86
CA PHE A 273 -15.14 26.74 -24.30
C PHE A 273 -16.28 26.02 -25.02
N ALA A 274 -16.51 24.72 -24.77
CA ALA A 274 -17.58 23.95 -25.39
C ALA A 274 -18.97 24.55 -25.15
N ALA A 275 -19.27 24.98 -23.91
CA ALA A 275 -20.55 25.59 -23.58
C ALA A 275 -20.77 26.93 -24.30
N LYS A 276 -19.73 27.78 -24.39
CA LYS A 276 -19.84 29.09 -25.07
C LYS A 276 -19.75 28.96 -26.58
N MET A 277 -18.95 28.03 -27.08
CA MET A 277 -18.80 27.73 -28.50
C MET A 277 -20.13 27.21 -29.07
N ALA A 278 -20.75 26.21 -28.44
CA ALA A 278 -22.05 25.70 -28.86
C ALA A 278 -23.14 26.80 -28.87
N GLN A 279 -23.15 27.67 -27.86
CA GLN A 279 -24.15 28.75 -27.75
C GLN A 279 -23.92 29.91 -28.74
N ASN A 280 -22.67 30.29 -29.00
CA ASN A 280 -22.35 31.46 -29.80
C ASN A 280 -22.17 31.13 -31.28
N ILE A 281 -21.60 29.98 -31.62
CA ILE A 281 -21.20 29.66 -32.99
C ILE A 281 -22.41 29.32 -33.86
N ALA A 282 -23.30 28.42 -33.42
CA ALA A 282 -24.45 28.03 -34.23
C ALA A 282 -25.35 29.22 -34.61
N GLY A 283 -25.59 30.13 -33.66
CA GLY A 283 -26.37 31.35 -33.89
C GLY A 283 -25.65 32.40 -34.74
N LYS A 284 -24.38 32.69 -34.45
CA LYS A 284 -23.59 33.68 -35.21
C LYS A 284 -23.29 33.21 -36.63
N ILE A 285 -22.99 31.93 -36.85
CA ILE A 285 -22.70 31.35 -38.16
C ILE A 285 -23.92 31.46 -39.07
N VAL A 286 -25.10 31.03 -38.62
CA VAL A 286 -26.33 31.14 -39.43
C VAL A 286 -26.64 32.60 -39.77
N VAL A 287 -26.54 33.52 -38.80
CA VAL A 287 -26.78 34.95 -39.02
C VAL A 287 -25.73 35.60 -39.92
N ARG A 288 -24.44 35.23 -39.82
CA ARG A 288 -23.36 35.77 -40.67
C ARG A 288 -23.40 35.21 -42.08
N ILE A 289 -23.71 33.91 -42.25
CA ILE A 289 -23.93 33.29 -43.56
C ILE A 289 -25.10 34.01 -44.25
N LEU A 290 -26.25 34.15 -43.58
CA LEU A 290 -27.42 34.87 -44.10
C LEU A 290 -27.14 36.37 -44.35
N GLY A 291 -26.42 37.02 -43.43
CA GLY A 291 -26.06 38.44 -43.53
C GLY A 291 -25.10 38.74 -44.68
N LYS A 292 -24.10 37.88 -44.92
CA LYS A 292 -23.18 38.00 -46.06
C LYS A 292 -23.83 37.58 -47.37
N LEU A 293 -24.74 36.60 -47.37
CA LEU A 293 -25.59 36.29 -48.54
C LEU A 293 -26.45 37.49 -48.97
N ALA A 294 -26.91 38.33 -48.01
CA ALA A 294 -27.69 39.52 -48.29
C ALA A 294 -26.87 40.76 -48.70
N THR A 295 -25.59 40.86 -48.28
CA THR A 295 -24.79 42.11 -48.41
C THR A 295 -23.58 42.02 -49.35
N SER A 296 -23.05 40.83 -49.62
CA SER A 296 -21.78 40.68 -50.36
C SER A 296 -21.82 39.53 -51.37
N ALA A 297 -21.61 39.88 -52.64
CA ALA A 297 -20.87 39.21 -53.70
C ALA A 297 -20.29 37.79 -53.46
N ILE A 298 -21.10 36.81 -53.07
CA ILE A 298 -20.80 35.41 -53.35
C ILE A 298 -21.05 35.22 -54.86
N PRO A 299 -20.20 34.50 -55.63
CA PRO A 299 -20.37 34.27 -57.06
C PRO A 299 -21.66 33.54 -57.46
N LEU A 300 -22.55 33.23 -56.51
CA LEU A 300 -23.88 32.68 -56.77
C LEU A 300 -24.67 33.55 -57.76
N VAL A 301 -24.61 34.88 -57.63
CA VAL A 301 -25.31 35.78 -58.57
C VAL A 301 -24.50 36.00 -59.86
N GLY A 302 -23.16 35.88 -59.80
CA GLY A 302 -22.27 36.07 -60.95
C GLY A 302 -22.38 34.97 -62.02
N TRP A 303 -22.64 33.73 -61.63
CA TRP A 303 -22.74 32.60 -62.56
C TRP A 303 -24.16 32.32 -63.06
N ILE A 304 -25.18 32.50 -62.22
CA ILE A 304 -26.59 32.36 -62.62
C ILE A 304 -26.94 33.40 -63.71
N ILE A 305 -26.33 34.58 -63.66
CA ILE A 305 -26.54 35.66 -64.65
C ILE A 305 -25.62 35.51 -65.88
N GLY A 306 -24.48 34.82 -65.77
CA GLY A 306 -23.46 34.75 -66.82
C GLY A 306 -23.47 33.51 -67.73
N GLY A 307 -24.04 32.37 -67.28
CA GLY A 307 -23.85 31.07 -67.94
C GLY A 307 -25.05 30.48 -68.71
N GLY A 308 -26.26 31.03 -68.59
CA GLY A 308 -27.48 30.26 -68.93
C GLY A 308 -28.61 30.99 -69.65
N LEU A 309 -28.43 32.20 -70.19
CA LEU A 309 -29.52 32.88 -70.92
C LEU A 309 -29.71 32.39 -72.38
N ILE A 310 -29.15 31.24 -72.77
CA ILE A 310 -29.35 30.68 -74.11
C ILE A 310 -29.75 29.20 -74.02
N VAL A 311 -31.05 28.98 -74.24
CA VAL A 311 -31.74 27.73 -74.63
C VAL A 311 -32.00 26.72 -73.51
N TRP A 312 -33.11 26.91 -72.80
CA TRP A 312 -34.02 25.81 -72.44
C TRP A 312 -35.48 26.27 -72.61
N ASP A 313 -36.26 25.45 -73.29
CA ASP A 313 -37.43 25.80 -74.09
C ASP A 313 -38.67 26.23 -73.29
N VAL A 314 -39.55 26.99 -73.96
CA VAL A 314 -40.80 27.64 -73.51
C VAL A 314 -41.83 26.72 -72.80
N ILE A 315 -41.54 25.41 -72.69
CA ILE A 315 -42.46 24.38 -72.18
C ILE A 315 -42.40 24.23 -70.64
N ASN A 316 -41.34 24.69 -69.95
CA ASN A 316 -41.32 24.79 -68.45
C ASN A 316 -41.35 26.23 -67.92
N ALA A 317 -41.85 27.21 -68.71
CA ALA A 317 -41.88 28.62 -68.31
C ALA A 317 -42.64 28.91 -66.98
N GLY A 318 -43.46 27.97 -66.50
CA GLY A 318 -44.16 28.06 -65.21
C GLY A 318 -43.29 27.80 -63.97
N GLU A 319 -42.04 27.35 -64.14
CA GLU A 319 -41.14 27.00 -63.02
C GLU A 319 -40.20 28.14 -62.59
N GLY A 320 -39.99 29.17 -63.43
CA GLY A 320 -39.12 30.31 -63.11
C GLY A 320 -37.63 29.95 -62.91
N ALA A 321 -36.87 30.82 -62.23
CA ALA A 321 -35.42 30.64 -61.99
C ALA A 321 -35.08 29.56 -60.94
N PHE A 322 -36.08 28.94 -60.31
CA PHE A 322 -35.91 28.02 -59.19
C PHE A 322 -35.01 26.80 -59.47
N PRO A 323 -35.05 26.13 -60.65
CA PRO A 323 -34.14 25.03 -60.95
C PRO A 323 -32.66 25.45 -61.01
N GLN A 324 -32.37 26.67 -61.51
CA GLN A 324 -31.00 27.19 -61.54
C GLN A 324 -30.52 27.60 -60.14
N ILE A 325 -31.41 28.20 -59.35
CA ILE A 325 -31.14 28.54 -57.95
C ILE A 325 -30.84 27.27 -57.13
N ARG A 326 -31.64 26.21 -57.30
CA ARG A 326 -31.41 24.90 -56.68
C ARG A 326 -30.01 24.38 -57.03
N ALA A 327 -29.72 24.28 -58.33
CA ALA A 327 -28.44 23.73 -58.80
C ALA A 327 -27.22 24.53 -58.29
N ALA A 328 -27.31 25.86 -58.28
CA ALA A 328 -26.23 26.72 -57.80
C ALA A 328 -26.00 26.63 -56.29
N LEU A 329 -27.07 26.50 -55.49
CA LEU A 329 -26.95 26.37 -54.04
C LEU A 329 -26.49 24.96 -53.60
N GLN A 330 -26.76 23.94 -54.42
CA GLN A 330 -26.34 22.55 -54.18
C GLN A 330 -24.92 22.25 -54.72
N GLU A 331 -24.29 23.18 -55.43
CA GLU A 331 -22.97 22.99 -56.04
C GLU A 331 -21.85 22.82 -54.99
N ASP A 332 -20.90 21.93 -55.26
CA ASP A 332 -19.76 21.63 -54.38
C ASP A 332 -18.97 22.89 -54.00
N GLN A 333 -18.88 23.87 -54.90
CA GLN A 333 -18.23 25.15 -54.64
C GLN A 333 -18.94 25.95 -53.54
N THR A 334 -20.27 25.94 -53.52
CA THR A 334 -21.08 26.62 -52.49
C THR A 334 -20.88 25.96 -51.14
N LYS A 335 -20.88 24.62 -51.11
CA LYS A 335 -20.62 23.83 -49.90
C LYS A 335 -19.19 24.02 -49.38
N ALA A 336 -18.20 24.13 -50.28
CA ALA A 336 -16.81 24.45 -49.92
C ALA A 336 -16.65 25.85 -49.32
N GLU A 337 -17.35 26.86 -49.87
CA GLU A 337 -17.33 28.21 -49.31
C GLU A 337 -18.03 28.28 -47.94
N LEU A 338 -19.11 27.51 -47.74
CA LEU A 338 -19.74 27.36 -46.41
C LEU A 338 -18.78 26.76 -45.38
N ARG A 339 -18.09 25.67 -45.72
CA ARG A 339 -17.06 25.04 -44.86
C ARG A 339 -15.95 26.02 -44.49
N LYS A 340 -15.43 26.75 -45.48
CA LYS A 340 -14.40 27.78 -45.27
C LYS A 340 -14.86 28.88 -44.32
N GLN A 341 -16.10 29.34 -44.45
CA GLN A 341 -16.64 30.35 -43.55
C GLN A 341 -16.79 29.79 -42.13
N ILE A 342 -17.31 28.58 -41.97
CA ILE A 342 -17.39 27.93 -40.66
C ILE A 342 -16.00 27.84 -40.02
N ALA A 343 -14.98 27.42 -40.79
CA ALA A 343 -13.60 27.34 -40.31
C ALA A 343 -13.04 28.70 -39.86
N SER A 344 -13.27 29.77 -40.63
CA SER A 344 -12.76 31.10 -40.23
C SER A 344 -13.46 31.62 -38.97
N GLU A 345 -14.77 31.38 -38.84
CA GLU A 345 -15.56 31.81 -37.69
C GLU A 345 -15.18 31.03 -36.41
N VAL A 346 -14.93 29.73 -36.55
CA VAL A 346 -14.38 28.90 -35.46
C VAL A 346 -13.00 29.39 -35.05
N HIS A 347 -12.13 29.72 -36.01
CA HIS A 347 -10.79 30.23 -35.72
C HIS A 347 -10.83 31.57 -34.95
N GLU A 348 -11.67 32.52 -35.39
CA GLU A 348 -11.82 33.81 -34.71
C GLU A 348 -12.40 33.65 -33.29
N GLU A 349 -13.42 32.81 -33.10
CA GLU A 349 -14.02 32.60 -31.78
C GLU A 349 -13.06 31.85 -30.84
N LEU A 350 -12.27 30.89 -31.35
CA LEU A 350 -11.22 30.22 -30.59
C LEU A 350 -10.19 31.21 -30.05
N LEU A 351 -9.68 32.11 -30.90
CA LEU A 351 -8.70 33.13 -30.48
C LEU A 351 -9.28 34.17 -29.53
N ALA A 352 -10.58 34.45 -29.62
CA ALA A 352 -11.25 35.42 -28.77
C ALA A 352 -11.54 34.88 -27.36
N GLU A 353 -11.89 33.60 -27.25
CA GLU A 353 -12.38 33.01 -26.00
C GLU A 353 -11.31 32.19 -25.25
N LEU A 354 -10.34 31.63 -25.97
CA LEU A 354 -9.27 30.81 -25.38
C LEU A 354 -7.97 31.64 -25.29
N ASP A 355 -7.67 32.20 -24.11
CA ASP A 355 -6.37 32.82 -23.85
C ASP A 355 -5.29 31.74 -23.67
N LEU A 356 -4.68 31.36 -24.79
CA LEU A 356 -3.56 30.41 -24.83
C LEU A 356 -2.37 30.85 -23.95
N THR A 357 -2.21 32.15 -23.72
CA THR A 357 -1.17 32.67 -22.82
C THR A 357 -1.51 32.33 -21.38
N GLU A 358 -2.77 32.51 -20.97
CA GLU A 358 -3.21 32.16 -19.63
C GLU A 358 -3.16 30.65 -19.39
N LEU A 359 -3.53 29.84 -20.39
CA LEU A 359 -3.36 28.38 -20.36
C LEU A 359 -1.89 28.01 -20.10
N SER A 360 -0.95 28.58 -20.87
CA SER A 360 0.49 28.31 -20.69
C SER A 360 1.01 28.68 -19.30
N ARG A 361 0.55 29.81 -18.75
CA ARG A 361 0.91 30.27 -17.40
C ARG A 361 0.33 29.36 -16.33
N SER A 362 -0.91 28.91 -16.51
CA SER A 362 -1.55 27.98 -15.58
C SER A 362 -0.79 26.66 -15.51
N VAL A 363 -0.40 26.09 -16.66
CA VAL A 363 0.43 24.87 -16.71
C VAL A 363 1.76 25.07 -15.98
N SER A 364 2.47 26.17 -16.26
CA SER A 364 3.74 26.48 -15.61
C SER A 364 3.59 26.65 -14.09
N ASN A 365 2.58 27.40 -13.65
CA ASN A 365 2.30 27.60 -12.22
C ASN A 365 1.96 26.27 -11.52
N ASP A 366 1.23 25.37 -12.18
CA ASP A 366 0.92 24.05 -11.63
C ASP A 366 2.16 23.19 -11.46
N VAL A 367 2.99 23.07 -12.51
CA VAL A 367 4.29 22.37 -12.45
C VAL A 367 5.18 22.95 -11.34
N TYR A 368 5.24 24.29 -11.24
CA TYR A 368 6.00 24.96 -10.19
C TYR A 368 5.44 24.69 -8.79
N SER A 369 4.11 24.60 -8.64
CA SER A 369 3.47 24.21 -7.38
C SER A 369 3.83 22.78 -6.97
N GLN A 370 3.91 21.84 -7.93
CA GLN A 370 4.41 20.47 -7.66
C GLN A 370 5.84 20.50 -7.10
N TRP A 371 6.72 21.29 -7.73
CA TRP A 371 8.07 21.53 -7.23
C TRP A 371 8.07 22.12 -5.81
N GLN A 372 7.25 23.15 -5.54
CA GLN A 372 7.18 23.75 -4.21
C GLN A 372 6.70 22.75 -3.14
N GLY A 373 5.70 21.93 -3.47
CA GLY A 373 5.22 20.86 -2.58
C GLY A 373 6.31 19.84 -2.28
N PHE A 374 7.05 19.42 -3.31
CA PHE A 374 8.20 18.53 -3.18
C PHE A 374 9.31 19.15 -2.30
N ARG A 375 9.68 20.41 -2.57
CA ARG A 375 10.65 21.17 -1.77
C ARG A 375 10.20 21.31 -0.32
N SER A 376 8.90 21.47 -0.05
CA SER A 376 8.40 21.52 1.32
C SER A 376 8.56 20.18 2.04
N LYS A 377 8.37 19.04 1.34
CA LYS A 377 8.47 17.69 1.91
C LYS A 377 9.92 17.29 2.17
N TYR A 378 10.83 17.59 1.24
CA TYR A 378 12.23 17.17 1.29
C TYR A 378 13.22 18.32 1.52
N GLY A 379 12.75 19.49 1.94
CA GLY A 379 13.54 20.73 1.96
C GLY A 379 14.86 20.61 2.72
N ARG A 380 14.87 19.88 3.85
CA ARG A 380 16.09 19.69 4.62
C ARG A 380 17.10 18.77 3.94
N VAL A 381 16.63 17.72 3.26
CA VAL A 381 17.48 16.82 2.47
C VAL A 381 18.11 17.60 1.30
N LEU A 382 17.32 18.43 0.62
CA LEU A 382 17.80 19.29 -0.47
C LEU A 382 18.86 20.30 0.01
N GLU A 383 18.60 20.97 1.13
CA GLU A 383 19.55 21.93 1.72
C GLU A 383 20.87 21.25 2.12
N LEU A 384 20.81 20.05 2.72
CA LEU A 384 22.01 19.30 3.08
C LEU A 384 22.79 18.82 1.85
N ALA A 385 22.10 18.42 0.78
CA ALA A 385 22.76 18.05 -0.48
C ALA A 385 23.47 19.25 -1.12
N GLU A 386 22.88 20.44 -1.06
CA GLU A 386 23.48 21.67 -1.59
C GLU A 386 24.69 22.14 -0.76
N THR A 387 24.62 22.01 0.56
CA THR A 387 25.63 22.57 1.48
C THR A 387 26.72 21.58 1.90
N ASN A 388 26.48 20.27 1.77
CA ASN A 388 27.39 19.22 2.21
C ASN A 388 27.64 18.16 1.12
N SER A 389 28.79 18.25 0.46
CA SER A 389 29.21 17.32 -0.60
C SER A 389 29.23 15.83 -0.20
N ARG A 390 29.40 15.52 1.09
CA ARG A 390 29.35 14.13 1.57
C ARG A 390 27.92 13.62 1.65
N PHE A 391 27.00 14.46 2.13
CA PHE A 391 25.57 14.13 2.12
C PHE A 391 25.05 14.03 0.68
N GLN A 392 25.52 14.89 -0.23
CA GLN A 392 25.21 14.78 -1.65
C GLN A 392 25.62 13.42 -2.21
N GLY A 393 26.87 12.98 -1.97
CA GLY A 393 27.32 11.66 -2.40
C GLY A 393 26.53 10.52 -1.77
N LEU A 394 26.14 10.64 -0.49
CA LEU A 394 25.25 9.67 0.15
C LEU A 394 23.88 9.60 -0.54
N LEU A 395 23.30 10.75 -0.88
CA LEU A 395 22.01 10.84 -1.56
C LEU A 395 22.07 10.25 -2.99
N ASP A 396 23.17 10.49 -3.71
CA ASP A 396 23.43 9.90 -5.03
C ASP A 396 23.52 8.37 -4.98
N ASP A 397 24.09 7.81 -3.91
CA ASP A 397 24.21 6.36 -3.70
C ASP A 397 22.96 5.72 -3.05
N THR A 398 21.98 6.52 -2.61
CA THR A 398 20.76 6.03 -1.96
C THR A 398 19.72 5.59 -3.02
N PRO A 399 19.18 4.36 -2.95
CA PRO A 399 18.07 3.94 -3.80
C PRO A 399 16.84 4.85 -3.64
N VAL A 400 16.06 5.02 -4.71
CA VAL A 400 14.90 5.93 -4.73
C VAL A 400 13.90 5.57 -3.61
N GLU A 401 13.65 4.27 -3.43
CA GLU A 401 12.76 3.72 -2.41
C GLU A 401 13.21 4.01 -0.96
N ASP A 402 14.51 4.23 -0.76
CA ASP A 402 15.11 4.49 0.56
C ASP A 402 15.25 5.99 0.87
N VAL A 403 14.96 6.89 -0.07
CA VAL A 403 15.09 8.34 0.17
C VAL A 403 14.12 8.83 1.23
N LYS A 404 12.92 8.23 1.32
CA LYS A 404 11.98 8.53 2.41
C LYS A 404 12.59 8.19 3.77
N LYS A 405 13.21 7.01 3.90
CA LYS A 405 13.93 6.59 5.10
C LYS A 405 15.08 7.56 5.40
N LEU A 406 15.87 7.95 4.40
CA LEU A 406 16.92 8.96 4.56
C LEU A 406 16.36 10.28 5.13
N ALA A 407 15.26 10.77 4.58
CA ALA A 407 14.60 11.99 5.04
C ALA A 407 14.10 11.87 6.49
N ASP A 408 13.52 10.73 6.86
CA ASP A 408 13.08 10.44 8.23
C ASP A 408 14.26 10.42 9.21
N PHE A 409 15.38 9.80 8.83
CA PHE A 409 16.61 9.81 9.63
C PHE A 409 17.18 11.21 9.83
N VAL A 410 17.26 12.03 8.77
CA VAL A 410 17.68 13.44 8.88
C VAL A 410 16.78 14.18 9.86
N SER A 411 15.46 14.05 9.70
CA SER A 411 14.46 14.71 10.52
C SER A 411 14.57 14.32 12.00
N VAL A 412 14.65 13.02 12.31
CA VAL A 412 14.75 12.51 13.68
C VAL A 412 16.06 12.95 14.34
N VAL A 413 17.20 12.76 13.66
CA VAL A 413 18.52 13.11 14.19
C VAL A 413 18.59 14.60 14.47
N GLU A 414 18.13 15.45 13.56
CA GLU A 414 18.15 16.89 13.76
C GLU A 414 17.18 17.34 14.86
N ALA A 415 15.96 16.80 14.90
CA ALA A 415 14.96 17.16 15.91
C ALA A 415 15.38 16.77 17.33
N LYS A 416 16.11 15.65 17.49
CA LYS A 416 16.48 15.11 18.80
C LYS A 416 17.88 15.49 19.26
N LEU A 417 18.82 15.61 18.32
CA LEU A 417 20.24 15.81 18.62
C LEU A 417 20.77 17.17 18.14
N GLY A 418 20.02 17.88 17.29
CA GLY A 418 20.37 19.19 16.74
C GLY A 418 21.26 19.12 15.49
N SER A 419 21.27 20.22 14.74
CA SER A 419 21.97 20.33 13.44
C SER A 419 23.49 20.15 13.57
N GLU A 420 24.12 20.66 14.63
CA GLU A 420 25.57 20.49 14.87
C GLU A 420 25.95 19.00 15.06
N ARG A 421 25.10 18.22 15.74
CA ARG A 421 25.35 16.78 15.91
C ARG A 421 25.12 16.04 14.59
N LEU A 422 24.12 16.39 13.80
CA LEU A 422 23.91 15.83 12.45
C LEU A 422 25.14 16.05 11.56
N GLU A 423 25.67 17.27 11.50
CA GLU A 423 26.90 17.58 10.74
C GLU A 423 28.08 16.75 11.24
N SER A 424 28.26 16.63 12.57
CA SER A 424 29.32 15.81 13.14
C SER A 424 29.20 14.32 12.77
N LEU A 425 27.97 13.79 12.70
CA LEU A 425 27.72 12.40 12.30
C LEU A 425 28.05 12.17 10.83
N LEU A 426 27.68 13.13 9.96
CA LEU A 426 28.03 13.10 8.54
C LEU A 426 29.55 13.14 8.36
N ASP A 427 30.24 14.09 9.00
CA ASP A 427 31.70 14.23 8.89
C ASP A 427 32.46 12.96 9.32
N LYS A 428 31.97 12.29 10.38
CA LYS A 428 32.56 11.06 10.93
C LYS A 428 32.17 9.80 10.17
N GLY A 429 31.24 9.88 9.22
CA GLY A 429 30.73 8.70 8.51
C GLY A 429 29.82 7.81 9.35
N GLN A 430 29.27 8.35 10.45
CA GLN A 430 28.41 7.61 11.37
C GLN A 430 26.95 7.61 10.89
N PHE A 431 26.53 8.65 10.17
CA PHE A 431 25.18 8.75 9.64
C PHE A 431 24.88 7.64 8.62
N GLU A 432 25.80 7.35 7.71
CA GLU A 432 25.70 6.28 6.71
C GLU A 432 25.59 4.90 7.37
N ARG A 433 26.32 4.71 8.48
CA ARG A 433 26.23 3.48 9.28
C ARG A 433 24.88 3.33 9.94
N LEU A 434 24.27 4.42 10.42
CA LEU A 434 22.92 4.41 10.99
C LEU A 434 21.87 4.16 9.91
N LEU A 435 22.01 4.80 8.75
CA LEU A 435 21.10 4.63 7.61
C LEU A 435 21.09 3.19 7.08
N ALA A 436 22.23 2.51 7.13
CA ALA A 436 22.35 1.09 6.75
C ALA A 436 21.65 0.13 7.74
N LEU A 437 21.25 0.59 8.93
CA LEU A 437 20.51 -0.22 9.89
C LEU A 437 19.01 -0.31 9.51
N PRO A 438 18.29 -1.32 10.01
CA PRO A 438 16.83 -1.39 9.87
C PRO A 438 16.13 -0.14 10.43
N GLN A 439 14.98 0.23 9.86
CA GLN A 439 14.27 1.47 10.19
C GLN A 439 13.81 1.50 11.66
N GLU A 440 13.58 0.34 12.27
CA GLU A 440 13.19 0.19 13.69
C GLU A 440 14.17 0.88 14.63
N VAL A 441 15.45 0.99 14.26
CA VAL A 441 16.47 1.68 15.05
C VAL A 441 16.19 3.18 15.21
N LEU A 442 15.36 3.79 14.35
CA LEU A 442 14.88 5.17 14.52
C LEU A 442 14.20 5.38 15.88
N GLU A 443 13.49 4.38 16.41
CA GLU A 443 12.82 4.48 17.70
C GLU A 443 13.82 4.81 18.83
N MET A 444 15.02 4.22 18.78
CA MET A 444 16.09 4.51 19.73
C MET A 444 16.54 5.98 19.63
N LEU A 445 16.70 6.48 18.41
CA LEU A 445 17.10 7.88 18.16
C LEU A 445 16.01 8.87 18.55
N GLU A 446 14.73 8.53 18.33
CA GLU A 446 13.58 9.33 18.74
C GLU A 446 13.48 9.53 20.26
N LEU A 447 13.98 8.54 21.01
CA LEU A 447 14.08 8.59 22.47
C LEU A 447 15.36 9.29 22.96
N GLY A 448 16.19 9.76 22.04
CA GLY A 448 17.43 10.47 22.34
C GLY A 448 18.59 9.57 22.76
N VAL A 449 18.55 8.27 22.43
CA VAL A 449 19.71 7.39 22.59
C VAL A 449 20.84 7.91 21.71
N ASP A 450 22.05 8.01 22.28
CA ASP A 450 23.20 8.52 21.53
C ASP A 450 23.51 7.62 20.31
N PRO A 451 23.76 8.19 19.12
CA PRO A 451 24.07 7.43 17.91
C PRO A 451 25.23 6.45 18.02
N ASP A 452 26.25 6.76 18.83
CA ASP A 452 27.39 5.87 19.06
C ASP A 452 26.92 4.59 19.78
N VAL A 453 26.03 4.74 20.77
CA VAL A 453 25.42 3.61 21.50
C VAL A 453 24.49 2.79 20.61
N VAL A 454 23.74 3.45 19.72
CA VAL A 454 22.91 2.77 18.72
C VAL A 454 23.76 1.88 17.80
N ILE A 455 24.88 2.43 17.30
CA ILE A 455 25.83 1.68 16.46
C ILE A 455 26.47 0.52 17.24
N GLU A 456 26.83 0.72 18.51
CA GLU A 456 27.34 -0.34 19.38
C GLU A 456 26.34 -1.48 19.56
N TRP A 457 25.07 -1.14 19.80
CA TRP A 457 23.99 -2.12 19.86
C TRP A 457 23.84 -2.89 18.56
N ALA A 458 23.84 -2.21 17.42
CA ALA A 458 23.76 -2.85 16.13
C ALA A 458 24.95 -3.78 15.84
N ASN A 459 26.18 -3.37 16.20
CA ASN A 459 27.36 -4.22 16.03
C ASN A 459 27.27 -5.50 16.90
N LEU A 460 26.80 -5.36 18.14
CA LEU A 460 26.61 -6.48 19.07
C LEU A 460 25.50 -7.42 18.59
N ALA A 461 24.32 -6.88 18.28
CA ALA A 461 23.12 -7.63 17.93
C ALA A 461 23.16 -8.24 16.52
N GLY A 462 23.81 -7.58 15.56
CA GLY A 462 23.76 -7.96 14.15
C GLY A 462 22.32 -7.99 13.65
N GLU A 463 21.90 -9.10 13.05
CA GLU A 463 20.54 -9.30 12.53
C GLU A 463 19.45 -9.22 13.61
N SER A 464 19.80 -9.47 14.88
CA SER A 464 18.87 -9.42 16.01
C SER A 464 18.56 -8.01 16.50
N VAL A 465 19.05 -6.96 15.83
CA VAL A 465 18.80 -5.56 16.23
C VAL A 465 17.31 -5.22 16.21
N VAL A 466 16.53 -5.80 15.28
CA VAL A 466 15.08 -5.61 15.22
C VAL A 466 14.39 -6.16 16.48
N LEU A 467 14.79 -7.36 16.92
CA LEU A 467 14.25 -7.97 18.15
C LEU A 467 14.69 -7.20 19.40
N LEU A 468 15.90 -6.65 19.40
CA LEU A 468 16.41 -5.80 20.47
C LEU A 468 15.57 -4.54 20.64
N VAL A 469 15.19 -3.89 19.53
CA VAL A 469 14.29 -2.72 19.56
C VAL A 469 12.89 -3.15 20.02
N ALA A 470 12.33 -4.21 19.44
CA ALA A 470 10.98 -4.69 19.75
C ALA A 470 10.80 -5.10 21.23
N THR A 471 11.87 -5.58 21.88
CA THR A 471 11.88 -5.94 23.30
C THR A 471 12.27 -4.78 24.22
N GLU A 472 12.53 -3.60 23.66
CA GLU A 472 12.96 -2.39 24.35
C GLU A 472 14.20 -2.57 25.25
N LEU A 473 15.04 -3.56 24.97
CA LEU A 473 16.20 -3.89 25.82
C LEU A 473 17.15 -2.69 25.99
N TYR A 474 17.25 -1.85 24.97
CA TYR A 474 18.07 -0.64 24.99
C TYR A 474 17.66 0.39 26.07
N ARG A 475 16.44 0.30 26.62
CA ARG A 475 15.98 1.18 27.71
C ARG A 475 16.51 0.77 29.09
N VAL A 476 16.86 -0.50 29.26
CA VAL A 476 17.17 -1.11 30.56
C VAL A 476 18.60 -1.65 30.64
N ALA A 477 19.34 -1.63 29.52
CA ALA A 477 20.68 -2.18 29.41
C ALA A 477 21.57 -1.29 28.53
N SER A 478 22.88 -1.57 28.58
CA SER A 478 23.88 -1.04 27.66
C SER A 478 24.57 -2.18 26.90
N PRO A 479 25.19 -1.93 25.74
CA PRO A 479 25.97 -2.96 25.03
C PRO A 479 27.06 -3.58 25.91
N SER A 480 27.63 -2.78 26.82
CA SER A 480 28.69 -3.18 27.74
C SER A 480 28.26 -4.20 28.81
N ASP A 481 26.94 -4.39 29.01
CA ASP A 481 26.38 -5.36 29.95
C ASP A 481 26.52 -6.81 29.48
N PHE A 482 26.85 -7.00 28.20
CA PHE A 482 26.96 -8.28 27.52
C PHE A 482 28.42 -8.59 27.18
N ARG A 483 28.78 -9.88 27.20
CA ARG A 483 30.15 -10.32 26.84
C ARG A 483 30.35 -10.43 25.34
N ASP A 484 29.32 -10.94 24.66
CA ASP A 484 29.30 -11.25 23.24
C ASP A 484 27.84 -11.34 22.75
N ARG A 485 27.67 -11.57 21.44
CA ARG A 485 26.36 -11.72 20.80
C ARG A 485 25.55 -12.89 21.37
N ALA A 486 26.20 -14.00 21.72
CA ALA A 486 25.49 -15.17 22.26
C ALA A 486 24.94 -14.92 23.68
N ASP A 487 25.55 -14.02 24.45
CA ASP A 487 25.04 -13.54 25.72
C ASP A 487 23.79 -12.67 25.54
N LEU A 488 23.80 -11.79 24.54
CA LEU A 488 22.64 -10.96 24.17
C LEU A 488 21.48 -11.83 23.66
N GLU A 489 21.73 -12.74 22.74
CA GLU A 489 20.69 -13.60 22.15
C GLU A 489 19.97 -14.45 23.21
N ARG A 490 20.67 -14.89 24.26
CA ARG A 490 20.03 -15.60 25.38
C ARG A 490 19.01 -14.77 26.13
N VAL A 491 19.19 -13.45 26.20
CA VAL A 491 18.19 -12.52 26.75
C VAL A 491 17.07 -12.31 25.73
N LEU A 492 17.40 -12.08 24.46
CA LEU A 492 16.40 -11.80 23.42
C LEU A 492 15.46 -12.99 23.14
N VAL A 493 15.91 -14.24 23.35
CA VAL A 493 15.07 -15.45 23.26
C VAL A 493 13.89 -15.45 24.25
N LEU A 494 13.94 -14.62 25.30
CA LEU A 494 12.79 -14.43 26.18
C LEU A 494 11.60 -13.85 25.44
N ASP A 495 11.82 -12.99 24.44
CA ASP A 495 10.77 -12.40 23.60
C ASP A 495 9.63 -11.78 24.43
N ASP A 496 9.98 -11.18 25.57
CA ASP A 496 9.06 -10.57 26.53
C ASP A 496 9.79 -9.45 27.28
N ALA A 497 9.33 -8.21 27.11
CA ALA A 497 9.98 -7.02 27.66
C ALA A 497 10.00 -7.02 29.21
N GLU A 498 8.95 -7.53 29.87
CA GLU A 498 8.89 -7.57 31.33
C GLU A 498 9.87 -8.60 31.90
N LEU A 499 9.93 -9.78 31.28
CA LEU A 499 10.88 -10.82 31.69
C LEU A 499 12.32 -10.41 31.40
N ILE A 500 12.58 -9.72 30.29
CA ILE A 500 13.89 -9.15 29.96
C ILE A 500 14.29 -8.11 31.00
N GLN A 501 13.42 -7.13 31.30
CA GLN A 501 13.69 -6.12 32.31
C GLN A 501 14.03 -6.78 33.66
N LYS A 502 13.25 -7.78 34.07
CA LYS A 502 13.47 -8.53 35.30
C LYS A 502 14.80 -9.29 35.30
N ALA A 503 15.16 -9.93 34.19
CA ALA A 503 16.46 -10.59 34.05
C ALA A 503 17.63 -9.59 34.09
N MET A 504 17.44 -8.38 33.57
CA MET A 504 18.45 -7.32 33.58
C MET A 504 18.69 -6.69 34.96
N LEU A 505 17.77 -6.89 35.93
CA LEU A 505 18.02 -6.52 37.34
C LEU A 505 19.07 -7.40 38.03
N LEU A 506 19.37 -8.58 37.46
CA LEU A 506 20.36 -9.51 38.00
C LEU A 506 21.78 -9.12 37.57
N GLU A 507 22.77 -9.40 38.42
CA GLU A 507 24.18 -9.24 38.04
C GLU A 507 24.51 -10.19 36.87
N ARG A 508 25.52 -9.84 36.07
CA ARG A 508 25.86 -10.57 34.83
C ARG A 508 26.05 -12.08 35.04
N GLU A 509 26.71 -12.48 36.13
CA GLU A 509 26.97 -13.89 36.42
C GLU A 509 25.70 -14.64 36.85
N GLU A 510 24.83 -13.98 37.63
CA GLU A 510 23.54 -14.52 38.06
C GLU A 510 22.60 -14.69 36.87
N ARG A 511 22.48 -13.64 36.05
CA ARG A 511 21.71 -13.67 34.79
C ARG A 511 22.18 -14.81 33.90
N GLY A 512 23.49 -14.96 33.73
CA GLY A 512 24.08 -16.06 32.97
C GLY A 512 23.71 -17.45 33.53
N ALA A 513 23.63 -17.61 34.86
CA ALA A 513 23.25 -18.86 35.49
C ALA A 513 21.75 -19.18 35.32
N VAL A 514 20.88 -18.17 35.41
CA VAL A 514 19.42 -18.31 35.16
C VAL A 514 19.14 -18.59 33.68
N LEU A 515 19.76 -17.85 32.76
CA LEU A 515 19.56 -18.03 31.31
C LEU A 515 20.24 -19.30 30.75
N ALA A 516 21.02 -20.02 31.55
CA ALA A 516 21.56 -21.33 31.19
C ALA A 516 20.57 -22.49 31.45
N LEU A 517 19.40 -22.19 32.02
CA LEU A 517 18.31 -23.17 32.17
C LEU A 517 17.65 -23.47 30.80
N PRO A 518 16.92 -24.60 30.66
CA PRO A 518 16.09 -24.84 29.49
C PRO A 518 15.07 -23.73 29.28
N THR A 519 14.83 -23.31 28.03
CA THR A 519 13.98 -22.14 27.69
C THR A 519 12.61 -22.15 28.37
N VAL A 520 11.97 -23.32 28.47
CA VAL A 520 10.68 -23.48 29.16
C VAL A 520 10.79 -23.10 30.64
N HIS A 521 11.84 -23.55 31.32
CA HIS A 521 12.07 -23.24 32.73
C HIS A 521 12.51 -21.78 32.94
N ILE A 522 13.23 -21.17 31.99
CA ILE A 522 13.65 -19.77 32.13
C ILE A 522 12.42 -18.87 32.31
N LYS A 523 11.43 -18.96 31.40
CA LYS A 523 10.22 -18.12 31.47
C LYS A 523 9.44 -18.36 32.76
N GLN A 524 9.19 -19.63 33.08
CA GLN A 524 8.46 -20.00 34.31
C GLN A 524 9.14 -19.49 35.58
N VAL A 525 10.48 -19.57 35.66
CA VAL A 525 11.25 -19.09 36.81
C VAL A 525 11.22 -17.58 36.90
N LEU A 526 11.41 -16.88 35.76
CA LEU A 526 11.33 -15.42 35.72
C LEU A 526 9.92 -14.92 36.04
N GLU A 527 8.86 -15.64 35.68
CA GLU A 527 7.49 -15.30 36.04
C GLU A 527 7.22 -15.54 37.53
N ALA A 528 7.61 -16.70 38.06
CA ALA A 528 7.24 -17.14 39.39
C ALA A 528 8.02 -16.46 40.53
N LEU A 529 9.29 -16.11 40.31
CA LEU A 529 10.20 -15.67 41.39
C LEU A 529 10.51 -14.18 41.31
N SER A 530 10.60 -13.48 42.44
CA SER A 530 11.03 -12.07 42.49
C SER A 530 12.52 -11.88 42.12
N PRO A 531 12.97 -10.66 41.76
CA PRO A 531 14.40 -10.41 41.45
C PRO A 531 15.35 -10.81 42.57
N ASP A 532 14.98 -10.58 43.83
CA ASP A 532 15.79 -10.95 45.00
C ASP A 532 15.88 -12.48 45.16
N GLU A 533 14.77 -13.20 44.95
CA GLU A 533 14.75 -14.67 44.97
C GLU A 533 15.56 -15.26 43.82
N LEU A 534 15.50 -14.66 42.62
CA LEU A 534 16.30 -15.06 41.47
C LEU A 534 17.79 -14.86 41.71
N SER A 535 18.18 -13.69 42.24
CA SER A 535 19.57 -13.38 42.60
C SER A 535 20.10 -14.36 43.65
N TRP A 536 19.31 -14.59 44.70
CA TRP A 536 19.62 -15.57 45.73
C TRP A 536 19.77 -16.98 45.14
N LEU A 537 18.81 -17.45 44.34
CA LEU A 537 18.82 -18.78 43.74
C LEU A 537 20.06 -18.99 42.87
N ALA A 538 20.42 -17.97 42.09
CA ALA A 538 21.58 -18.00 41.23
C ALA A 538 22.90 -18.10 42.03
N LYS A 539 23.09 -17.23 43.03
CA LYS A 539 24.29 -17.23 43.90
C LYS A 539 24.39 -18.46 44.77
N ALA A 540 23.27 -18.90 45.32
CA ALA A 540 23.23 -19.98 46.30
C ALA A 540 23.45 -21.34 45.63
N TYR A 541 22.86 -21.54 44.44
CA TYR A 541 22.76 -22.85 43.81
C TYR A 541 23.17 -22.89 42.34
N LEU A 542 22.57 -22.07 41.45
CA LEU A 542 22.73 -22.29 40.00
C LEU A 542 24.17 -22.11 39.51
N THR A 543 24.97 -21.27 40.16
CA THR A 543 26.39 -21.10 39.84
C THR A 543 27.28 -22.26 40.31
N LYS A 544 26.77 -23.12 41.20
CA LYS A 544 27.54 -24.21 41.85
C LYS A 544 27.12 -25.61 41.41
N LEU A 545 25.91 -25.74 40.88
CA LEU A 545 25.33 -27.01 40.43
C LEU A 545 25.59 -27.24 38.94
N ASN A 546 25.67 -28.52 38.53
CA ASN A 546 25.76 -28.87 37.12
C ASN A 546 24.41 -28.65 36.39
N ALA A 547 24.38 -28.80 35.05
CA ALA A 547 23.18 -28.52 34.26
C ALA A 547 21.97 -29.42 34.62
N GLN A 548 22.19 -30.71 34.91
CA GLN A 548 21.13 -31.64 35.27
C GLN A 548 20.56 -31.30 36.66
N GLU A 549 21.43 -31.08 37.63
CA GLU A 549 21.08 -30.70 39.00
C GLU A 549 20.29 -29.40 39.06
N ARG A 550 20.70 -28.39 38.27
CA ARG A 550 19.96 -27.13 38.13
C ARG A 550 18.52 -27.34 37.69
N ASN A 551 18.30 -28.22 36.71
CA ASN A 551 16.96 -28.49 36.19
C ASN A 551 16.07 -29.17 37.23
N VAL A 552 16.61 -30.15 37.96
CA VAL A 552 15.88 -30.84 39.04
C VAL A 552 15.48 -29.86 40.14
N LEU A 553 16.44 -29.01 40.57
CA LEU A 553 16.17 -28.00 41.59
C LEU A 553 15.08 -27.01 41.15
N VAL A 554 15.21 -26.47 39.94
CA VAL A 554 14.28 -25.46 39.40
C VAL A 554 12.89 -26.05 39.23
N ASP A 555 12.77 -27.23 38.64
CA ASP A 555 11.48 -27.89 38.45
C ASP A 555 10.80 -28.18 39.81
N ARG A 556 11.57 -28.56 40.83
CA ARG A 556 11.04 -28.73 42.18
C ARG A 556 10.55 -27.40 42.79
N ILE A 557 11.31 -26.31 42.64
CA ILE A 557 10.92 -24.97 43.14
C ILE A 557 9.63 -24.48 42.46
N LEU A 558 9.52 -24.67 41.14
CA LEU A 558 8.31 -24.29 40.39
C LEU A 558 7.08 -25.08 40.84
N ARG A 559 7.24 -26.37 41.15
CA ARG A 559 6.16 -27.21 41.67
C ARG A 559 5.80 -26.89 43.12
N GLU A 560 6.77 -26.48 43.93
CA GLU A 560 6.60 -26.23 45.37
C GLU A 560 7.26 -24.91 45.82
N PRO A 561 6.64 -23.74 45.56
CA PRO A 561 7.26 -22.43 45.82
C PRO A 561 7.66 -22.19 47.28
N LYS A 562 6.97 -22.81 48.25
CA LYS A 562 7.29 -22.72 49.68
C LYS A 562 8.67 -23.28 50.03
N LEU A 563 9.27 -24.07 49.15
CA LEU A 563 10.58 -24.68 49.34
C LEU A 563 11.70 -23.62 49.39
N ILE A 564 11.51 -22.46 48.77
CA ILE A 564 12.50 -21.36 48.73
C ILE A 564 12.92 -20.94 50.15
N THR A 565 11.97 -20.82 51.08
CA THR A 565 12.23 -20.42 52.46
C THR A 565 13.14 -21.43 53.18
N GLU A 566 12.93 -22.72 52.96
CA GLU A 566 13.71 -23.80 53.59
C GLU A 566 15.11 -23.91 52.97
N LEU A 567 15.19 -23.77 51.64
CA LEU A 567 16.46 -23.75 50.92
C LEU A 567 17.33 -22.55 51.30
N GLY A 568 16.73 -21.47 51.81
CA GLY A 568 17.44 -20.29 52.34
C GLY A 568 18.22 -20.55 53.62
N VAL A 569 17.96 -21.67 54.32
CA VAL A 569 18.67 -22.03 55.55
C VAL A 569 20.08 -22.51 55.21
N GLU A 570 21.11 -21.84 55.74
CA GLU A 570 22.53 -22.12 55.44
C GLU A 570 22.89 -23.61 55.60
N PHE A 571 22.38 -24.26 56.64
CA PHE A 571 22.59 -25.67 56.88
C PHE A 571 22.01 -26.56 55.76
N VAL A 572 20.79 -26.25 55.30
CA VAL A 572 20.12 -26.98 54.21
C VAL A 572 20.88 -26.77 52.91
N GLN A 573 21.31 -25.54 52.62
CA GLN A 573 22.13 -25.21 51.45
C GLN A 573 23.42 -26.01 51.39
N VAL A 574 24.24 -25.99 52.46
CA VAL A 574 25.53 -26.70 52.49
C VAL A 574 25.34 -28.20 52.33
N THR A 575 24.25 -28.74 52.89
CA THR A 575 23.91 -30.15 52.77
C THR A 575 23.52 -30.50 51.35
N LEU A 576 22.65 -29.70 50.74
CA LEU A 576 22.13 -29.95 49.41
C LEU A 576 23.24 -29.90 48.35
N LEU A 577 24.14 -28.92 48.43
CA LEU A 577 25.30 -28.80 47.53
C LEU A 577 26.33 -29.92 47.66
N LYS A 578 26.31 -30.68 48.76
CA LYS A 578 27.22 -31.82 49.00
C LYS A 578 26.51 -33.17 48.81
N SER A 579 25.23 -33.16 48.46
CA SER A 579 24.46 -34.39 48.35
C SER A 579 24.95 -35.25 47.18
N GLN A 580 24.93 -36.57 47.37
CA GLN A 580 25.19 -37.53 46.30
C GLN A 580 23.95 -37.77 45.43
N ASP A 581 22.76 -37.56 46.00
CA ASP A 581 21.47 -37.65 45.32
C ASP A 581 20.65 -36.38 45.63
N LEU A 582 20.72 -35.42 44.71
CA LEU A 582 20.04 -34.13 44.86
C LEU A 582 18.51 -34.29 44.86
N GLU A 583 17.98 -35.21 44.04
CA GLU A 583 16.54 -35.41 43.89
C GLU A 583 15.95 -35.97 45.18
N GLU A 584 16.51 -37.07 45.70
CA GLU A 584 16.02 -37.67 46.95
C GLU A 584 16.14 -36.70 48.14
N THR A 585 17.19 -35.87 48.16
CA THR A 585 17.36 -34.84 49.20
C THR A 585 16.30 -33.74 49.09
N LEU A 586 15.98 -33.28 47.87
CA LEU A 586 14.93 -32.29 47.63
C LEU A 586 13.54 -32.82 47.96
N ASP A 587 13.26 -34.07 47.57
CA ASP A 587 12.01 -34.77 47.88
C ASP A 587 11.79 -34.85 49.39
N TYR A 588 12.86 -35.17 50.12
CA TYR A 588 12.81 -35.21 51.58
C TYR A 588 12.52 -33.85 52.20
N ILE A 589 13.19 -32.78 51.75
CA ILE A 589 12.94 -31.41 52.26
C ILE A 589 11.49 -31.00 51.95
N ALA A 590 11.05 -31.16 50.70
CA ALA A 590 9.70 -30.84 50.24
C ALA A 590 8.62 -31.59 51.05
N LEU A 591 8.84 -32.88 51.33
CA LEU A 591 7.95 -33.70 52.16
C LEU A 591 7.71 -33.06 53.54
N LYS A 592 8.75 -32.46 54.12
CA LYS A 592 8.76 -31.88 55.47
C LYS A 592 8.22 -30.46 55.53
N THR A 593 8.26 -29.72 54.44
CA THR A 593 7.66 -28.37 54.35
C THR A 593 6.13 -28.39 54.25
N ARG A 594 5.50 -29.56 54.02
CA ARG A 594 4.04 -29.70 53.92
C ARG A 594 3.38 -29.85 55.29
N ASP A 595 2.31 -29.10 55.54
CA ASP A 595 1.46 -29.25 56.74
C ASP A 595 0.84 -30.65 56.80
N ARG A 596 1.15 -31.42 57.85
CA ARG A 596 0.71 -32.82 58.01
C ARG A 596 0.32 -33.19 59.44
N LEU A 597 -0.53 -34.21 59.54
CA LEU A 597 -0.96 -34.81 60.81
C LEU A 597 0.19 -35.58 61.47
N TRP A 598 0.28 -35.51 62.81
CA TRP A 598 1.38 -36.10 63.59
C TRP A 598 1.59 -37.61 63.36
N VAL A 599 0.54 -38.39 63.07
CA VAL A 599 0.65 -39.84 62.82
C VAL A 599 1.40 -40.14 61.52
N SER A 600 1.17 -39.34 60.47
CA SER A 600 1.88 -39.47 59.20
C SER A 600 3.35 -39.11 59.32
N GLN A 601 3.69 -38.13 60.18
CA GLN A 601 5.07 -37.71 60.41
C GLN A 601 5.93 -38.83 61.01
N VAL A 602 5.37 -39.66 61.91
CA VAL A 602 6.10 -40.79 62.50
C VAL A 602 6.34 -41.91 61.48
N PHE A 603 5.38 -42.16 60.58
CA PHE A 603 5.54 -43.16 59.52
C PHE A 603 6.60 -42.73 58.51
N ASP A 604 6.56 -41.46 58.07
CA ASP A 604 7.55 -40.88 57.17
C ASP A 604 8.96 -40.94 57.78
N MET A 605 9.09 -40.63 59.07
CA MET A 605 10.35 -40.75 59.83
C MET A 605 10.90 -42.18 59.83
N LEU A 606 10.06 -43.21 59.98
CA LEU A 606 10.52 -44.60 59.93
C LEU A 606 10.97 -44.99 58.52
N SER A 607 10.33 -44.45 57.48
CA SER A 607 10.70 -44.69 56.09
C SER A 607 12.01 -43.99 55.66
N SER A 608 12.34 -42.84 56.27
CA SER A 608 13.55 -42.07 55.96
C SER A 608 14.82 -42.58 56.66
N ILE A 609 14.70 -43.48 57.65
CA ILE A 609 15.85 -44.13 58.30
C ILE A 609 16.67 -44.95 57.30
N ARG A 610 16.02 -45.64 56.35
CA ARG A 610 16.70 -46.50 55.39
C ARG A 610 17.57 -45.69 54.40
N PRO A 611 17.05 -44.64 53.73
CA PRO A 611 17.84 -43.71 52.91
C PRO A 611 18.98 -43.03 53.68
N ALA A 612 18.76 -42.69 54.95
CA ALA A 612 19.78 -42.08 55.79
C ALA A 612 20.93 -43.03 56.15
N LEU A 613 20.64 -44.34 56.26
CA LEU A 613 21.64 -45.39 56.52
C LEU A 613 22.35 -45.87 55.24
N SER A 614 21.71 -45.78 54.06
CA SER A 614 22.33 -46.10 52.77
C SER A 614 23.29 -45.02 52.26
N GLY A 615 23.24 -43.82 52.85
CA GLY A 615 24.06 -42.67 52.45
C GLY A 615 23.44 -41.82 51.34
N GLU A 616 22.23 -42.16 50.89
CA GLU A 616 21.43 -41.40 49.92
C GLU A 616 20.90 -40.11 50.55
N LEU A 617 20.60 -40.12 51.85
CA LEU A 617 20.21 -38.93 52.63
C LEU A 617 21.28 -38.61 53.68
N SER A 618 21.67 -37.33 53.82
CA SER A 618 22.67 -36.96 54.82
C SER A 618 22.14 -37.16 56.25
N TRP A 619 22.96 -37.79 57.10
CA TRP A 619 22.61 -38.06 58.50
C TRP A 619 22.31 -36.76 59.27
N SER A 620 23.01 -35.68 58.95
CA SER A 620 22.80 -34.37 59.57
C SER A 620 21.42 -33.78 59.24
N LEU A 621 20.93 -33.92 58.00
CA LEU A 621 19.62 -33.41 57.58
C LEU A 621 18.47 -34.20 58.21
N PHE A 622 18.64 -35.52 58.33
CA PHE A 622 17.70 -36.38 59.04
C PHE A 622 17.51 -35.90 60.48
N TRP A 623 18.59 -35.66 61.23
CA TRP A 623 18.51 -35.18 62.62
C TRP A 623 17.96 -33.75 62.75
N HIS A 624 18.18 -32.90 61.74
CA HIS A 624 17.64 -31.53 61.73
C HIS A 624 16.10 -31.55 61.75
N TYR A 625 15.48 -32.31 60.84
CA TYR A 625 14.02 -32.39 60.74
C TYR A 625 13.37 -33.37 61.74
N GLU A 626 13.97 -34.54 61.97
CA GLU A 626 13.35 -35.62 62.75
C GLU A 626 13.81 -35.66 64.21
N GLY A 627 14.93 -35.01 64.55
CA GLY A 627 15.50 -35.04 65.89
C GLY A 627 14.53 -34.63 67.00
N PRO A 628 13.75 -33.54 66.85
CA PRO A 628 12.73 -33.16 67.82
C PRO A 628 11.63 -34.22 67.97
N ILE A 629 11.17 -34.82 66.87
CA ILE A 629 10.10 -35.84 66.85
C ILE A 629 10.59 -37.14 67.47
N LEU A 630 11.79 -37.60 67.12
CA LEU A 630 12.44 -38.76 67.73
C LEU A 630 12.60 -38.57 69.24
N ARG A 631 13.07 -37.41 69.67
CA ARG A 631 13.23 -37.10 71.09
C ARG A 631 11.88 -37.10 71.83
N ASN A 632 10.87 -36.46 71.25
CA ASN A 632 9.53 -36.37 71.87
C ASN A 632 8.80 -37.72 71.87
N SER A 633 8.94 -38.52 70.81
CA SER A 633 8.37 -39.87 70.74
C SER A 633 9.07 -40.82 71.71
N LEU A 634 10.40 -40.72 71.88
CA LEU A 634 11.13 -41.44 72.92
C LEU A 634 10.68 -41.03 74.33
N TYR A 635 10.43 -39.75 74.59
CA TYR A 635 9.88 -39.29 75.86
C TYR A 635 8.45 -39.78 76.10
N LEU A 636 7.59 -39.77 75.08
CA LEU A 636 6.24 -40.33 75.18
C LEU A 636 6.27 -41.83 75.43
N LEU A 637 7.12 -42.57 74.72
CA LEU A 637 7.25 -44.01 74.87
C LEU A 637 7.82 -44.36 76.25
N ALA A 638 8.84 -43.63 76.72
CA ALA A 638 9.35 -43.76 78.09
C ALA A 638 8.26 -43.43 79.13
N GLY A 639 7.48 -42.37 78.91
CA GLY A 639 6.35 -41.99 79.74
C GLY A 639 5.28 -43.09 79.78
N LEU A 640 4.89 -43.64 78.63
CA LEU A 640 3.94 -44.75 78.51
C LEU A 640 4.45 -46.03 79.16
N ILE A 641 5.75 -46.34 79.07
CA ILE A 641 6.36 -47.47 79.78
C ILE A 641 6.26 -47.25 81.30
N VAL A 642 6.61 -46.06 81.79
CA VAL A 642 6.48 -45.73 83.22
C VAL A 642 5.01 -45.83 83.67
N LEU A 643 4.08 -45.34 82.85
CA LEU A 643 2.64 -45.41 83.12
C LEU A 643 2.15 -46.86 83.09
N ALA A 644 2.59 -47.70 82.15
CA ALA A 644 2.27 -49.12 82.10
C ALA A 644 2.84 -49.90 83.29
N ILE A 645 4.06 -49.59 83.73
CA ILE A 645 4.66 -50.15 84.95
C ILE A 645 3.84 -49.72 86.17
N PHE A 646 3.44 -48.45 86.26
CA PHE A 646 2.62 -47.94 87.35
C PHE A 646 1.21 -48.56 87.35
N TRP A 647 0.59 -48.69 86.19
CA TRP A 647 -0.73 -49.28 86.00
C TRP A 647 -0.74 -50.79 86.27
N SER A 648 0.32 -51.51 85.87
CA SER A 648 0.51 -52.92 86.22
C SER A 648 0.65 -53.13 87.72
N ARG A 649 1.32 -52.21 88.43
CA ARG A 649 1.40 -52.21 89.91
C ARG A 649 0.06 -51.90 90.58
N ILE A 650 -0.73 -50.97 90.03
CA ILE A 650 -2.07 -50.66 90.56
C ILE A 650 -3.05 -51.81 90.31
N ARG A 651 -3.02 -52.43 89.12
CA ARG A 651 -3.87 -53.58 88.78
C ARG A 651 -3.52 -54.81 89.61
N SER A 652 -2.23 -55.02 89.90
CA SER A 652 -1.75 -56.04 90.85
C SER A 652 -2.29 -55.85 92.28
N ARG A 653 -2.58 -54.61 92.72
CA ARG A 653 -3.20 -54.34 94.02
C ARG A 653 -4.72 -54.57 94.04
N ARG A 654 -5.42 -54.41 92.91
CA ARG A 654 -6.86 -54.70 92.81
C ARG A 654 -7.22 -56.19 92.71
N GLN A 655 -6.25 -57.06 92.43
CA GLN A 655 -6.46 -58.51 92.33
C GLN A 655 -6.24 -59.29 93.65
N ARG A 656 -6.17 -58.59 94.80
CA ARG A 656 -5.96 -59.18 96.15
C ARG A 656 -7.13 -58.94 97.13
N GLN A 657 -8.34 -58.72 96.65
CA GLN A 657 -9.55 -58.72 97.49
C GLN A 657 -10.60 -59.69 96.92
N ASP A 658 -10.35 -60.99 97.13
CA ASP A 658 -11.42 -61.98 97.27
C ASP A 658 -11.52 -62.30 98.77
N VAL A 659 -12.67 -61.97 99.37
CA VAL A 659 -13.01 -62.20 100.77
C VAL A 659 -13.75 -63.53 100.87
N ASN A 660 -13.17 -64.49 101.59
CA ASN A 660 -13.85 -65.72 102.02
C ASN A 660 -14.76 -65.41 103.22
N VAL A 661 -16.07 -65.67 103.09
CA VAL A 661 -17.05 -65.60 104.18
C VAL A 661 -17.58 -67.01 104.45
N THR A 662 -17.40 -67.52 105.67
CA THR A 662 -18.09 -68.70 106.21
C THR A 662 -19.08 -68.30 107.29
N LEU A 663 -20.33 -68.73 107.08
CA LEU A 663 -21.53 -68.51 107.88
C LEU A 663 -21.53 -69.24 109.23
N VAL A 664 -22.16 -68.61 110.24
CA VAL A 664 -22.87 -69.30 111.34
C VAL A 664 -24.18 -68.55 111.60
N LEU A 665 -25.31 -69.25 111.38
CA LEU A 665 -26.69 -68.95 111.84
C LEU A 665 -26.88 -69.55 113.25
N PRO A 666 -27.86 -69.15 114.10
CA PRO A 666 -29.33 -69.10 113.83
C PRO A 666 -30.05 -67.91 114.56
N GLU A 667 -31.36 -67.66 114.61
CA GLU A 667 -32.62 -68.33 114.27
C GLU A 667 -33.78 -67.30 114.28
N GLY A 668 -34.86 -67.53 113.51
CA GLY A 668 -36.23 -66.97 113.66
C GLY A 668 -36.48 -65.55 113.08
N SER A 669 -37.63 -65.20 112.50
CA SER A 669 -38.90 -65.86 112.19
C SER A 669 -39.80 -64.85 111.44
N VAL A 670 -40.68 -65.34 110.54
CA VAL A 670 -41.89 -64.65 109.98
C VAL A 670 -41.62 -63.44 109.06
N GLY A 671 -42.18 -63.25 107.87
CA GLY A 671 -43.22 -63.91 107.08
C GLY A 671 -43.88 -62.86 106.16
N SER A 672 -44.26 -63.27 104.94
CA SER A 672 -45.19 -62.61 104.00
C SER A 672 -44.74 -61.27 103.37
N GLY A 673 -44.82 -61.02 102.06
CA GLY A 673 -45.36 -61.78 100.93
C GLY A 673 -45.47 -60.86 99.70
N SER A 674 -45.46 -61.50 98.52
CA SER A 674 -46.05 -61.12 97.22
C SER A 674 -45.67 -59.77 96.57
N ASP A 675 -45.69 -59.60 95.26
CA ASP A 675 -45.71 -60.45 94.08
C ASP A 675 -45.59 -59.49 92.89
N ALA A 676 -45.22 -60.06 91.74
CA ALA A 676 -45.61 -59.65 90.41
C ALA A 676 -44.98 -58.39 89.80
N ASP A 677 -44.73 -58.31 88.49
CA ASP A 677 -44.69 -59.28 87.39
C ASP A 677 -44.37 -58.43 86.14
N SER A 678 -43.77 -59.05 85.12
CA SER A 678 -43.97 -58.74 83.69
C SER A 678 -43.49 -57.36 83.17
N GLN A 679 -43.16 -57.12 81.92
CA GLN A 679 -42.79 -57.89 80.73
C GLN A 679 -42.53 -56.82 79.65
N ASP A 680 -41.72 -57.19 78.66
CA ASP A 680 -41.92 -56.88 77.23
C ASP A 680 -41.79 -55.47 76.64
N ARG A 681 -41.07 -55.50 75.50
CA ARG A 681 -41.38 -54.86 74.19
C ARG A 681 -41.15 -53.34 74.09
N GLU A 682 -40.91 -52.72 72.94
CA GLU A 682 -40.59 -53.06 71.54
C GLU A 682 -40.61 -51.72 70.76
N GLY A 683 -39.86 -51.60 69.67
CA GLY A 683 -39.97 -50.52 68.66
C GLY A 683 -39.33 -49.17 69.06
N LYS A 684 -38.93 -48.26 68.16
CA LYS A 684 -39.26 -47.97 66.75
C LYS A 684 -38.31 -46.80 66.34
N ARG A 685 -37.47 -46.93 65.32
CA ARG A 685 -37.61 -46.45 63.91
C ARG A 685 -37.91 -44.95 63.70
N ASP A 686 -37.20 -44.41 62.69
CA ASP A 686 -37.36 -43.19 61.87
C ASP A 686 -36.91 -41.87 62.55
N GLY A 687 -35.97 -41.11 61.95
CA GLY A 687 -36.16 -40.15 60.83
C GLY A 687 -36.25 -38.75 61.47
N GLU A 688 -35.41 -37.75 61.16
CA GLU A 688 -35.61 -36.80 60.07
C GLU A 688 -34.48 -35.74 60.05
N SER A 689 -34.30 -35.21 58.83
CA SER A 689 -33.61 -34.01 58.34
C SER A 689 -33.46 -32.76 59.22
N GLY A 690 -32.47 -31.92 58.87
CA GLY A 690 -32.61 -30.47 58.96
C GLY A 690 -31.33 -29.63 58.84
N GLN A 691 -31.10 -29.13 57.62
CA GLN A 691 -30.22 -28.01 57.18
C GLN A 691 -28.69 -28.17 57.14
#